data_AF-A0A517XTV8-F1
#
_entry.id   AF-A0A517XTV8-F1
#
_cell.length_a   1.000
_cell.length_b   1.000
_cell.length_c   1.000
_cell.angle_alpha   90.00
_cell.angle_beta   90.00
_cell.angle_gamma   90.00
#
_symmetry.space_group_name_H-M   'P 1'
#
loop_
_entity.id
_entity.type
_entity.pdbx_description
1 polymer ?
#
loop_
_entity_poly.entity_id
_entity_poly.type
_entity_poly.pdbx_seq_one_letter_code
_entity_poly.pdbx_strand_id
1 'polypeptide(L)'
;MNLRHSHVRLALCLLAATWSPPAPAADKPLKVYLLAGQSNMQGHARVTTLDSMADDPKTAALLRDMRGPDGKPKVCERVWISSVGCLGDAYSDVREKHGKLTAGYGPGTDKFGPEFTFGLTMEKLHDGPILLIKTAWGGRNLHTEFRSPGAGPEQINAFTLDQWKKRGLDPEKESAKIRQIGGVFYKHMIDHTRMVLKDIKRVVPDYDAKQGYELAGFVWFQGFNDLVDGWAYPDQNKPGGYDQYADLLGHLIRDVRKDLAAPKLPVVIGVMGIGGEKEGAKGSQKHFREAQVKPTTLDEFKGNVFAVPTSPFWADDLEALAQRWERVNSKLEQEFKKGPALTGPQKEEARKKAASENFTPAEWARYKGGVSNGGYHYLGAARVMAPIGKAFAEALVPPKPVKVFLLAGQSNMEGHGFVPADPKRNGGRGSLEFLVKDAASADRYKHLVGPDGKWTVRDDVWVHYLDRRGKLTAGFGVKEDRIGPELGFGHVVGDAYAEPVLLVKLCWGGKSLGQDFRPPSSGGQVGPYYTEIVKRSKEVLGNLGKEFPELAGRGYELAGFGWHQGWNDRVNQAFNDEYEKNMANFVRDIRKDLGVKHLPFVIAETGMSGPEEKHPRALSLMKAQAAAAEHPEFRGNVAFVGTKAFWRDAAVSPTGQAYHWNTNAETYYLIGDAMGRAMTRLCAPPAAK
;
A
#
# COMPACT_ATOMS: atom_id res chain seq x y z
N MET A 1 -63.62 9.74 -57.40
CA MET A 1 -62.26 10.23 -57.08
C MET A 1 -61.91 9.71 -55.70
N ASN A 2 -61.16 8.61 -55.64
CA ASN A 2 -60.95 7.84 -54.41
C ASN A 2 -59.67 8.26 -53.67
N LEU A 3 -59.79 8.23 -52.34
CA LEU A 3 -58.83 8.61 -51.32
C LEU A 3 -57.41 8.07 -51.54
N ARG A 4 -56.39 8.92 -51.34
CA ARG A 4 -54.99 8.51 -51.18
C ARG A 4 -54.55 8.65 -49.72
N HIS A 5 -54.36 7.51 -49.07
CA HIS A 5 -53.53 7.38 -47.88
C HIS A 5 -52.06 7.41 -48.30
N SER A 6 -51.22 8.18 -47.59
CA SER A 6 -49.76 8.10 -47.72
C SER A 6 -49.17 7.86 -46.33
N HIS A 7 -48.56 6.68 -46.16
CA HIS A 7 -47.91 6.23 -44.95
C HIS A 7 -46.56 6.93 -44.74
N VAL A 8 -46.33 7.39 -43.51
CA VAL A 8 -45.04 7.84 -42.98
C VAL A 8 -44.09 6.64 -42.87
N ARG A 9 -42.91 6.71 -43.48
CA ARG A 9 -41.78 5.79 -43.20
C ARG A 9 -40.81 6.48 -42.24
N LEU A 10 -40.74 5.96 -41.02
CA LEU A 10 -39.76 6.30 -40.00
C LEU A 10 -38.43 5.58 -40.35
N ALA A 11 -37.38 6.32 -40.68
CA ALA A 11 -36.04 5.77 -40.85
C ALA A 11 -35.34 5.72 -39.48
N LEU A 12 -35.21 4.51 -38.94
CA LEU A 12 -34.49 4.22 -37.70
C LEU A 12 -33.00 4.04 -38.04
N CYS A 13 -32.17 5.06 -37.77
CA CYS A 13 -30.71 4.93 -37.83
C CYS A 13 -30.20 4.15 -36.61
N LEU A 14 -30.04 2.83 -36.77
CA LEU A 14 -29.28 1.99 -35.84
C LEU A 14 -27.79 2.33 -35.95
N LEU A 15 -27.28 3.12 -35.00
CA LEU A 15 -25.85 3.23 -34.72
C LEU A 15 -25.39 1.90 -34.11
N ALA A 16 -24.83 1.03 -34.93
CA ALA A 16 -24.08 -0.14 -34.46
C ALA A 16 -22.83 0.36 -33.73
N ALA A 17 -22.84 0.30 -32.40
CA ALA A 17 -21.64 0.47 -31.60
C ALA A 17 -20.73 -0.74 -31.88
N THR A 18 -19.71 -0.53 -32.72
CA THR A 18 -18.63 -1.50 -32.88
C THR A 18 -17.83 -1.50 -31.59
N TRP A 19 -18.01 -2.54 -30.78
CA TRP A 19 -17.16 -2.83 -29.64
C TRP A 19 -15.77 -3.19 -30.17
N SER A 20 -14.84 -2.23 -30.18
CA SER A 20 -13.43 -2.53 -30.41
C SER A 20 -12.90 -3.28 -29.18
N PRO A 21 -12.28 -4.45 -29.32
CA PRO A 21 -11.58 -5.09 -28.20
C PRO A 21 -10.48 -4.15 -27.70
N PRO A 22 -10.13 -4.19 -26.39
CA PRO A 22 -9.02 -3.41 -25.87
C PRO A 22 -7.74 -3.74 -26.66
N ALA A 23 -6.95 -2.72 -26.96
CA ALA A 23 -5.66 -2.88 -27.64
C ALA A 23 -4.79 -3.91 -26.88
N PRO A 24 -4.06 -4.79 -27.59
CA PRO A 24 -3.25 -5.81 -26.95
C PRO A 24 -2.19 -5.17 -26.05
N ALA A 25 -1.89 -5.83 -24.93
CA ALA A 25 -0.91 -5.44 -23.91
C ALA A 25 0.57 -5.44 -24.41
N ALA A 26 0.79 -5.29 -25.72
CA ALA A 26 2.03 -5.57 -26.44
C ALA A 26 3.17 -4.56 -26.23
N ASP A 27 2.95 -3.47 -25.47
CA ASP A 27 3.94 -2.38 -25.36
C ASP A 27 4.83 -2.47 -24.11
N LYS A 28 4.55 -3.34 -23.13
CA LYS A 28 5.31 -3.42 -21.88
C LYS A 28 6.07 -4.75 -21.74
N PRO A 29 7.32 -4.73 -21.27
CA PRO A 29 8.08 -5.97 -21.07
C PRO A 29 7.39 -6.88 -20.06
N LEU A 30 7.49 -8.20 -20.28
CA LEU A 30 7.02 -9.20 -19.32
C LEU A 30 7.83 -9.10 -18.03
N LYS A 31 7.18 -8.85 -16.90
CA LYS A 31 7.86 -8.91 -15.60
C LYS A 31 7.92 -10.35 -15.09
N VAL A 32 9.13 -10.81 -14.80
CA VAL A 32 9.38 -12.15 -14.27
C VAL A 32 9.83 -12.06 -12.82
N TYR A 33 9.15 -12.79 -11.95
CA TYR A 33 9.48 -12.89 -10.53
C TYR A 33 9.83 -14.32 -10.15
N LEU A 34 10.91 -14.47 -9.40
CA LEU A 34 11.39 -15.76 -8.91
C LEU A 34 10.93 -15.94 -7.47
N LEU A 35 10.29 -17.06 -7.15
CA LEU A 35 9.82 -17.39 -5.80
C LEU A 35 10.44 -18.73 -5.40
N ALA A 36 11.42 -18.72 -4.48
CA ALA A 36 12.12 -19.94 -4.08
C ALA A 36 12.19 -20.14 -2.57
N GLY A 37 12.34 -21.40 -2.17
CA GLY A 37 12.56 -21.78 -0.79
C GLY A 37 12.13 -23.20 -0.48
N GLN A 38 11.68 -23.43 0.75
CA GLN A 38 11.23 -24.75 1.20
C GLN A 38 9.69 -24.83 1.33
N SER A 39 9.17 -25.74 2.16
CA SER A 39 7.74 -25.93 2.43
C SER A 39 6.91 -24.69 2.72
N ASN A 40 7.48 -23.65 3.34
CA ASN A 40 6.75 -22.38 3.53
C ASN A 40 6.53 -21.63 2.20
N MET A 41 7.50 -21.66 1.27
CA MET A 41 7.30 -21.20 -0.11
C MET A 41 6.41 -22.17 -0.90
N GLN A 42 6.48 -23.49 -0.65
CA GLN A 42 5.56 -24.44 -1.29
C GLN A 42 4.11 -24.06 -1.01
N GLY A 43 3.80 -23.69 0.23
CA GLY A 43 2.48 -23.20 0.58
C GLY A 43 1.53 -24.31 0.95
N HIS A 44 1.35 -24.49 2.25
CA HIS A 44 0.47 -25.51 2.81
C HIS A 44 -0.90 -24.98 3.24
N ALA A 45 -1.24 -23.74 2.91
CA ALA A 45 -2.56 -23.18 3.20
C ALA A 45 -3.61 -23.81 2.29
N ARG A 46 -4.68 -24.37 2.85
CA ARG A 46 -5.78 -24.93 2.07
C ARG A 46 -6.80 -23.87 1.70
N VAL A 47 -7.41 -24.01 0.51
CA VAL A 47 -8.53 -23.18 0.04
C VAL A 47 -9.70 -23.18 1.03
N THR A 48 -9.92 -24.29 1.74
CA THR A 48 -10.95 -24.39 2.79
C THR A 48 -10.73 -23.44 3.96
N THR A 49 -9.55 -22.81 4.07
CA THR A 49 -9.26 -21.84 5.13
C THR A 49 -9.56 -20.39 4.77
N LEU A 50 -9.96 -20.11 3.52
CA LEU A 50 -10.21 -18.74 3.06
C LEU A 50 -11.31 -18.03 3.85
N ASP A 51 -12.38 -18.73 4.22
CA ASP A 51 -13.49 -18.11 4.96
C ASP A 51 -13.08 -17.58 6.35
N SER A 52 -12.04 -18.16 6.96
CA SER A 52 -11.51 -17.64 8.24
C SER A 52 -10.94 -16.22 8.15
N MET A 53 -10.71 -15.70 6.93
CA MET A 53 -10.23 -14.35 6.69
C MET A 53 -11.33 -13.28 6.77
N ALA A 54 -12.60 -13.67 6.70
CA ALA A 54 -13.73 -12.74 6.56
C ALA A 54 -13.93 -11.86 7.81
N ASP A 55 -13.76 -12.44 8.99
CA ASP A 55 -14.01 -11.78 10.27
C ASP A 55 -12.82 -10.97 10.79
N ASP A 56 -11.70 -10.95 10.07
CA ASP A 56 -10.52 -10.15 10.41
C ASP A 56 -10.42 -8.93 9.49
N PRO A 57 -10.54 -7.70 10.03
CA PRO A 57 -10.39 -6.47 9.27
C PRO A 57 -9.09 -6.38 8.45
N LYS A 58 -8.00 -7.01 8.93
CA LYS A 58 -6.71 -7.03 8.24
C LYS A 58 -6.71 -7.90 6.99
N THR A 59 -7.56 -8.91 6.91
CA THR A 59 -7.57 -9.90 5.82
C THR A 59 -8.86 -9.92 5.01
N ALA A 60 -9.93 -9.28 5.48
CA ALA A 60 -11.23 -9.27 4.78
C ALA A 60 -11.15 -8.63 3.39
N ALA A 61 -10.36 -7.56 3.22
CA ALA A 61 -10.11 -6.97 1.91
C ALA A 61 -9.36 -7.92 0.98
N LEU A 62 -8.35 -8.60 1.51
CA LEU A 62 -7.55 -9.55 0.74
C LEU A 62 -8.38 -10.78 0.33
N LEU A 63 -9.30 -11.24 1.18
CA LEU A 63 -10.23 -12.32 0.84
C LEU A 63 -11.10 -11.96 -0.38
N ARG A 64 -11.57 -10.71 -0.47
CA ARG A 64 -12.35 -10.25 -1.64
C ARG A 64 -11.52 -10.32 -2.91
N ASP A 65 -10.23 -10.00 -2.83
CA ASP A 65 -9.31 -10.07 -3.99
C ASP A 65 -9.00 -11.52 -4.40
N MET A 66 -9.00 -12.43 -3.44
CA MET A 66 -8.73 -13.85 -3.65
C MET A 66 -9.91 -14.61 -4.23
N ARG A 67 -11.11 -14.03 -4.30
CA ARG A 67 -12.32 -14.69 -4.79
C ARG A 67 -12.76 -14.13 -6.14
N GLY A 68 -13.14 -15.05 -7.02
CA GLY A 68 -13.90 -14.72 -8.23
C GLY A 68 -15.36 -14.41 -7.89
N PRO A 69 -16.15 -13.94 -8.88
CA PRO A 69 -17.59 -13.69 -8.71
C PRO A 69 -18.39 -14.93 -8.26
N ASP A 70 -17.87 -16.14 -8.52
CA ASP A 70 -18.47 -17.42 -8.12
C ASP A 70 -18.03 -17.89 -6.71
N GLY A 71 -17.28 -17.07 -5.98
CA GLY A 71 -16.77 -17.37 -4.64
C GLY A 71 -15.57 -18.34 -4.60
N LYS A 72 -15.15 -18.89 -5.74
CA LYS A 72 -13.97 -19.75 -5.84
C LYS A 72 -12.67 -18.93 -5.87
N PRO A 73 -11.50 -19.55 -5.67
CA PRO A 73 -10.22 -18.86 -5.85
C PRO A 73 -10.15 -18.16 -7.21
N LYS A 74 -9.85 -16.86 -7.20
CA LYS A 74 -9.72 -16.05 -8.40
C LYS A 74 -8.62 -16.63 -9.30
N VAL A 75 -8.86 -16.61 -10.60
CA VAL A 75 -7.81 -16.81 -11.61
C VAL A 75 -7.31 -15.43 -12.02
N CYS A 76 -6.01 -15.19 -11.88
CA CYS A 76 -5.42 -13.92 -12.30
C CYS A 76 -5.54 -13.77 -13.82
N GLU A 77 -5.81 -12.57 -14.29
CA GLU A 77 -6.03 -12.29 -15.71
C GLU A 77 -4.69 -12.20 -16.45
N ARG A 78 -3.71 -11.52 -15.86
CA ARG A 78 -2.42 -11.14 -16.45
C ARG A 78 -1.21 -11.77 -15.74
N VAL A 79 -1.44 -12.76 -14.87
CA VAL A 79 -0.38 -13.44 -14.13
C VAL A 79 -0.36 -14.92 -14.48
N TRP A 80 0.79 -15.37 -14.97
CA TRP A 80 1.10 -16.77 -15.22
C TRP A 80 2.12 -17.27 -14.21
N ILE A 81 2.19 -18.58 -14.05
CA ILE A 81 3.14 -19.23 -13.16
C ILE A 81 3.67 -20.51 -13.80
N SER A 82 4.95 -20.77 -13.60
CA SER A 82 5.59 -22.09 -13.70
C SER A 82 6.08 -22.50 -12.33
N SER A 83 5.76 -23.72 -11.87
CA SER A 83 6.08 -24.20 -10.54
C SER A 83 6.61 -25.62 -10.56
N VAL A 84 7.70 -25.87 -9.81
CA VAL A 84 8.22 -27.23 -9.53
C VAL A 84 8.27 -27.50 -8.02
N GLY A 85 8.31 -28.78 -7.65
CA GLY A 85 8.39 -29.22 -6.26
C GLY A 85 7.04 -29.32 -5.54
N CYS A 86 5.91 -29.27 -6.25
CA CYS A 86 4.57 -29.32 -5.65
C CYS A 86 3.64 -30.41 -6.24
N LEU A 87 4.06 -31.12 -7.29
CA LEU A 87 3.23 -32.14 -7.96
C LEU A 87 3.45 -33.56 -7.42
N GLY A 88 4.63 -33.86 -6.89
CA GLY A 88 5.01 -35.19 -6.43
C GLY A 88 5.05 -35.39 -4.95
N ASP A 89 6.14 -36.02 -4.51
CA ASP A 89 6.45 -36.19 -3.10
C ASP A 89 6.62 -34.84 -2.40
N ALA A 90 6.76 -33.74 -3.15
CA ALA A 90 6.99 -32.39 -2.68
C ALA A 90 8.35 -32.21 -1.99
N TYR A 91 9.23 -33.22 -2.02
CA TYR A 91 10.55 -33.20 -1.39
C TYR A 91 11.66 -33.24 -2.44
N SER A 92 11.50 -34.03 -3.51
CA SER A 92 12.51 -34.21 -4.56
C SER A 92 11.97 -33.95 -5.98
N ASP A 93 10.66 -33.85 -6.12
CA ASP A 93 9.97 -33.72 -7.40
C ASP A 93 10.38 -32.48 -8.21
N VAL A 94 10.75 -32.67 -9.48
CA VAL A 94 11.06 -31.59 -10.43
C VAL A 94 10.01 -31.47 -11.55
N ARG A 95 8.85 -32.10 -11.40
CA ARG A 95 7.76 -32.00 -12.38
C ARG A 95 7.15 -30.60 -12.34
N GLU A 96 6.98 -30.03 -13.53
CA GLU A 96 6.46 -28.69 -13.71
C GLU A 96 4.93 -28.68 -13.76
N LYS A 97 4.32 -27.75 -13.03
CA LYS A 97 2.94 -27.30 -13.21
C LYS A 97 2.98 -25.85 -13.68
N HIS A 98 2.30 -25.53 -14.78
CA HIS A 98 2.22 -24.15 -15.27
C HIS A 98 0.82 -23.77 -15.76
N GLY A 99 0.56 -22.47 -15.84
CA GLY A 99 -0.71 -21.91 -16.31
C GLY A 99 -0.97 -20.52 -15.75
N LYS A 100 -2.22 -20.04 -15.87
CA LYS A 100 -2.63 -18.82 -15.16
C LYS A 100 -2.58 -19.05 -13.65
N LEU A 101 -2.19 -18.02 -12.91
CA LEU A 101 -2.07 -18.09 -11.47
C LEU A 101 -3.47 -18.16 -10.81
N THR A 102 -3.63 -19.13 -9.92
CA THR A 102 -4.77 -19.29 -9.01
C THR A 102 -4.31 -20.14 -7.81
N ALA A 103 -5.20 -20.52 -6.90
CA ALA A 103 -4.86 -21.51 -5.88
C ALA A 103 -4.57 -22.89 -6.51
N GLY A 104 -3.84 -23.76 -5.80
CA GLY A 104 -3.49 -25.10 -6.27
C GLY A 104 -2.06 -25.25 -6.81
N TYR A 105 -1.20 -24.24 -6.61
CA TYR A 105 0.26 -24.33 -6.86
C TYR A 105 1.06 -24.61 -5.58
N GLY A 106 0.39 -25.05 -4.50
CA GLY A 106 1.03 -25.71 -3.36
C GLY A 106 1.03 -27.24 -3.46
N PRO A 107 1.47 -27.97 -2.42
CA PRO A 107 1.52 -29.44 -2.42
C PRO A 107 0.12 -30.06 -2.39
N GLY A 108 -0.46 -30.27 -3.57
CA GLY A 108 -1.84 -30.70 -3.78
C GLY A 108 -2.69 -29.64 -4.49
N THR A 109 -3.79 -30.06 -5.10
CA THR A 109 -4.64 -29.18 -5.92
C THR A 109 -5.48 -28.19 -5.11
N ASP A 110 -5.60 -28.39 -3.80
CA ASP A 110 -6.40 -27.58 -2.88
C ASP A 110 -5.55 -26.63 -2.01
N LYS A 111 -4.23 -26.52 -2.29
CA LYS A 111 -3.29 -25.72 -1.50
C LYS A 111 -2.65 -24.58 -2.28
N PHE A 112 -2.29 -23.54 -1.55
CA PHE A 112 -1.58 -22.38 -2.08
C PHE A 112 -0.55 -21.88 -1.07
N GLY A 113 0.43 -21.16 -1.58
CA GLY A 113 1.44 -20.44 -0.80
C GLY A 113 1.37 -18.93 -1.00
N PRO A 114 2.47 -18.23 -0.69
CA PRO A 114 2.51 -16.78 -0.87
C PRO A 114 2.39 -16.39 -2.34
N GLU A 115 2.61 -17.29 -3.30
CA GLU A 115 2.52 -16.98 -4.74
C GLU A 115 1.15 -16.45 -5.15
N PHE A 116 0.08 -16.93 -4.51
CA PHE A 116 -1.27 -16.60 -4.96
C PHE A 116 -1.59 -15.11 -4.70
N THR A 117 -1.41 -14.66 -3.46
CA THR A 117 -1.62 -13.24 -3.13
C THR A 117 -0.48 -12.35 -3.59
N PHE A 118 0.74 -12.87 -3.75
CA PHE A 118 1.81 -12.16 -4.43
C PHE A 118 1.38 -11.73 -5.84
N GLY A 119 0.91 -12.68 -6.66
CA GLY A 119 0.50 -12.38 -8.02
C GLY A 119 -0.76 -11.51 -8.10
N LEU A 120 -1.76 -11.73 -7.25
CA LEU A 120 -2.94 -10.84 -7.16
C LEU A 120 -2.54 -9.40 -6.83
N THR A 121 -1.57 -9.22 -5.93
CA THR A 121 -1.06 -7.90 -5.56
C THR A 121 -0.26 -7.28 -6.70
N MET A 122 0.62 -8.05 -7.33
CA MET A 122 1.41 -7.59 -8.48
C MET A 122 0.53 -7.20 -9.68
N GLU A 123 -0.53 -7.94 -9.96
CA GLU A 123 -1.50 -7.62 -11.02
C GLU A 123 -2.15 -6.24 -10.84
N LYS A 124 -2.34 -5.81 -9.59
CA LYS A 124 -2.87 -4.48 -9.23
C LYS A 124 -1.80 -3.39 -9.27
N LEU A 125 -0.57 -3.71 -8.86
CA LEU A 125 0.52 -2.75 -8.75
C LEU A 125 1.26 -2.51 -10.07
N HIS A 126 1.12 -3.42 -11.03
CA HIS A 126 1.79 -3.35 -12.32
C HIS A 126 0.81 -3.49 -13.48
N ASP A 127 0.98 -2.57 -14.43
CA ASP A 127 0.37 -2.67 -15.74
C ASP A 127 1.30 -3.46 -16.66
N GLY A 128 0.79 -4.56 -17.22
CA GLY A 128 1.53 -5.43 -18.14
C GLY A 128 1.39 -6.90 -17.76
N PRO A 129 1.94 -7.81 -18.59
CA PRO A 129 1.94 -9.24 -18.29
C PRO A 129 2.98 -9.58 -17.21
N ILE A 130 2.69 -10.62 -16.41
CA ILE A 130 3.52 -11.05 -15.28
C ILE A 130 3.71 -12.57 -15.29
N LEU A 131 4.94 -13.02 -15.10
CA LEU A 131 5.30 -14.44 -14.96
C LEU A 131 5.94 -14.70 -13.60
N LEU A 132 5.41 -15.68 -12.86
CA LEU A 132 6.03 -16.22 -11.66
C LEU A 132 6.78 -17.51 -12.00
N ILE A 133 8.02 -17.66 -11.54
CA ILE A 133 8.77 -18.91 -11.57
C ILE A 133 8.97 -19.36 -10.13
N LYS A 134 8.28 -20.43 -9.73
CA LYS A 134 8.26 -20.94 -8.36
C LYS A 134 9.05 -22.25 -8.24
N THR A 135 10.03 -22.28 -7.34
CA THR A 135 10.88 -23.46 -7.11
C THR A 135 10.97 -23.74 -5.62
N ALA A 136 10.18 -24.69 -5.12
CA ALA A 136 10.09 -24.91 -3.69
C ALA A 136 9.97 -26.39 -3.31
N TRP A 137 10.79 -26.84 -2.34
CA TRP A 137 10.87 -28.25 -1.93
C TRP A 137 10.91 -28.37 -0.41
N GLY A 138 10.06 -29.23 0.15
CA GLY A 138 9.98 -29.45 1.59
C GLY A 138 11.27 -30.08 2.13
N GLY A 139 11.59 -29.76 3.39
CA GLY A 139 12.66 -30.44 4.10
C GLY A 139 14.07 -30.18 3.56
N ARG A 140 14.32 -29.00 2.96
CA ARG A 140 15.64 -28.59 2.44
C ARG A 140 16.16 -27.39 3.22
N ASN A 141 17.48 -27.35 3.45
CA ASN A 141 18.13 -26.25 4.15
C ASN A 141 19.04 -25.43 3.21
N LEU A 142 19.40 -24.23 3.66
CA LEU A 142 20.36 -23.38 2.95
C LEU A 142 21.79 -23.86 3.14
N HIS A 143 22.09 -24.44 4.31
CA HIS A 143 23.40 -24.96 4.67
C HIS A 143 24.01 -25.90 3.62
N THR A 144 23.19 -26.83 3.11
CA THR A 144 23.58 -27.99 2.28
C THR A 144 22.86 -27.98 0.93
N GLU A 145 21.54 -28.20 0.88
CA GLU A 145 20.86 -28.51 -0.39
C GLU A 145 20.69 -27.29 -1.32
N PHE A 146 20.52 -26.11 -0.75
CA PHE A 146 20.48 -24.83 -1.47
C PHE A 146 21.81 -24.06 -1.45
N ARG A 147 22.88 -24.69 -0.96
CA ARG A 147 24.21 -24.06 -0.91
C ARG A 147 24.64 -23.63 -2.31
N SER A 148 24.84 -22.33 -2.50
CA SER A 148 25.23 -21.77 -3.78
C SER A 148 26.73 -21.89 -4.04
N PRO A 149 27.20 -21.89 -5.32
CA PRO A 149 28.60 -22.15 -5.67
C PRO A 149 29.62 -21.22 -4.99
N GLY A 150 29.27 -19.94 -4.84
CA GLY A 150 30.13 -18.92 -4.24
C GLY A 150 30.39 -19.12 -2.76
N ALA A 151 29.56 -19.90 -2.06
CA ALA A 151 29.80 -20.31 -0.67
C ALA A 151 30.88 -21.39 -0.52
N GLY A 152 31.40 -21.93 -1.63
CA GLY A 152 32.35 -23.04 -1.63
C GLY A 152 31.74 -24.36 -1.17
N PRO A 153 32.54 -25.44 -1.08
CA PRO A 153 32.07 -26.73 -0.59
C PRO A 153 31.65 -26.66 0.88
N GLU A 154 30.74 -27.54 1.28
CA GLU A 154 30.28 -27.63 2.66
C GLU A 154 31.42 -28.05 3.61
N GLN A 155 31.55 -27.32 4.72
CA GLN A 155 32.49 -27.61 5.78
C GLN A 155 31.74 -28.17 6.98
N ILE A 156 32.05 -29.41 7.36
CA ILE A 156 31.42 -30.06 8.52
C ILE A 156 32.10 -29.57 9.80
N ASN A 157 31.32 -28.98 10.70
CA ASN A 157 31.84 -28.44 11.96
C ASN A 157 32.26 -29.56 12.94
N ALA A 158 33.12 -29.20 13.91
CA ALA A 158 33.66 -30.15 14.88
C ALA A 158 32.57 -30.83 15.74
N PHE A 159 31.48 -30.13 16.05
CA PHE A 159 30.38 -30.67 16.84
C PHE A 159 29.65 -31.80 16.09
N THR A 160 29.33 -31.60 14.81
CA THR A 160 28.70 -32.62 13.96
C THR A 160 29.59 -33.85 13.82
N LEU A 161 30.90 -33.65 13.62
CA LEU A 161 31.87 -34.75 13.56
C LEU A 161 31.90 -35.56 14.87
N ASP A 162 31.84 -34.89 16.02
CA ASP A 162 31.78 -35.54 17.34
C ASP A 162 30.45 -36.31 17.54
N GLN A 163 29.31 -35.74 17.13
CA GLN A 163 28.02 -36.42 17.20
C GLN A 163 27.97 -37.69 16.33
N TRP A 164 28.54 -37.65 15.13
CA TRP A 164 28.67 -38.83 14.27
C TRP A 164 29.51 -39.91 14.93
N LYS A 165 30.68 -39.56 15.46
CA LYS A 165 31.55 -40.50 16.19
C LYS A 165 30.81 -41.15 17.37
N LYS A 166 30.09 -40.36 18.16
CA LYS A 166 29.27 -40.85 19.30
C LYS A 166 28.15 -41.80 18.86
N ARG A 167 27.65 -41.68 17.63
CA ARG A 167 26.66 -42.58 17.05
C ARG A 167 27.27 -43.77 16.28
N GLY A 168 28.60 -43.92 16.29
CA GLY A 168 29.28 -44.98 15.55
C GLY A 168 29.24 -44.79 14.02
N LEU A 169 29.02 -43.57 13.55
CA LEU A 169 29.03 -43.23 12.12
C LEU A 169 30.44 -42.85 11.67
N ASP A 170 30.76 -43.21 10.43
CA ASP A 170 32.04 -42.89 9.78
C ASP A 170 32.02 -41.44 9.23
N PRO A 171 32.80 -40.51 9.80
CA PRO A 171 32.73 -39.11 9.42
C PRO A 171 33.11 -38.82 7.97
N GLU A 172 33.99 -39.63 7.37
CA GLU A 172 34.38 -39.45 5.96
C GLU A 172 33.23 -39.83 5.03
N LYS A 173 32.56 -40.95 5.33
CA LYS A 173 31.38 -41.39 4.57
C LYS A 173 30.21 -40.43 4.71
N GLU A 174 29.91 -39.94 5.91
CA GLU A 174 28.83 -38.97 6.11
C GLU A 174 29.15 -37.63 5.43
N SER A 175 30.40 -37.16 5.52
CA SER A 175 30.82 -35.95 4.79
C SER A 175 30.69 -36.12 3.27
N ALA A 176 31.02 -37.29 2.73
CA ALA A 176 30.88 -37.58 1.30
C ALA A 176 29.42 -37.56 0.85
N LYS A 177 28.49 -38.11 1.64
CA LYS A 177 27.05 -38.07 1.36
C LYS A 177 26.52 -36.63 1.30
N ILE A 178 26.92 -35.81 2.27
CA ILE A 178 26.53 -34.40 2.32
C ILE A 178 27.04 -33.65 1.09
N ARG A 179 28.32 -33.81 0.74
CA ARG A 179 28.90 -33.18 -0.45
C ARG A 179 28.24 -33.63 -1.75
N GLN A 180 27.71 -34.85 -1.81
CA GLN A 180 26.99 -35.35 -2.99
C GLN A 180 25.65 -34.63 -3.22
N ILE A 181 24.97 -34.22 -2.14
CA ILE A 181 23.67 -33.52 -2.22
C ILE A 181 23.81 -31.99 -2.13
N GLY A 182 25.01 -31.49 -1.85
CA GLY A 182 25.31 -30.07 -1.73
C GLY A 182 24.94 -29.29 -2.99
N GLY A 183 24.11 -28.26 -2.84
CA GLY A 183 23.72 -27.34 -3.92
C GLY A 183 22.83 -27.94 -5.01
N VAL A 184 22.34 -29.18 -4.87
CA VAL A 184 21.49 -29.84 -5.87
C VAL A 184 20.20 -29.02 -6.12
N PHE A 185 19.60 -28.46 -5.09
CA PHE A 185 18.35 -27.70 -5.22
C PHE A 185 18.59 -26.25 -5.65
N TYR A 186 19.75 -25.67 -5.32
CA TYR A 186 20.20 -24.44 -5.98
C TYR A 186 20.29 -24.63 -7.49
N LYS A 187 20.93 -25.72 -7.93
CA LYS A 187 21.04 -26.05 -9.35
C LYS A 187 19.68 -26.27 -9.99
N HIS A 188 18.78 -27.04 -9.38
CA HIS A 188 17.43 -27.22 -9.90
C HIS A 188 16.64 -25.91 -10.02
N MET A 189 16.79 -24.99 -9.07
CA MET A 189 16.18 -23.65 -9.13
C MET A 189 16.67 -22.86 -10.35
N ILE A 190 17.99 -22.79 -10.56
CA ILE A 190 18.59 -22.07 -11.70
C ILE A 190 18.23 -22.74 -13.02
N ASP A 191 18.30 -24.07 -13.10
CA ASP A 191 18.00 -24.85 -14.31
C ASP A 191 16.53 -24.69 -14.71
N HIS A 192 15.59 -24.75 -13.76
CA HIS A 192 14.18 -24.52 -14.05
C HIS A 192 13.92 -23.07 -14.51
N THR A 193 14.56 -22.09 -13.85
CA THR A 193 14.45 -20.68 -14.26
C THR A 193 14.92 -20.47 -15.69
N ARG A 194 16.10 -21.00 -16.04
CA ARG A 194 16.64 -20.92 -17.41
C ARG A 194 15.76 -21.66 -18.43
N MET A 195 15.21 -22.81 -18.06
CA MET A 195 14.30 -23.58 -18.91
C MET A 195 13.04 -22.76 -19.27
N VAL A 196 12.42 -22.11 -18.28
CA VAL A 196 11.22 -21.28 -18.51
C VAL A 196 11.56 -20.03 -19.33
N LEU A 197 12.65 -19.33 -19.01
CA LEU A 197 13.06 -18.12 -19.74
C LEU A 197 13.44 -18.39 -21.20
N LYS A 198 13.95 -19.59 -21.50
CA LYS A 198 14.28 -20.02 -22.86
C LYS A 198 13.03 -20.24 -23.72
N ASP A 199 11.89 -20.59 -23.11
CA ASP A 199 10.64 -20.90 -23.80
C ASP A 199 9.43 -20.33 -23.03
N ILE A 200 9.40 -19.00 -22.91
CA ILE A 200 8.36 -18.28 -22.16
C ILE A 200 6.98 -18.54 -22.76
N LYS A 201 6.89 -18.65 -24.09
CA LYS A 201 5.61 -18.78 -24.81
C LYS A 201 4.85 -20.05 -24.44
N ARG A 202 5.56 -21.12 -24.03
CA ARG A 202 4.95 -22.34 -23.49
C ARG A 202 4.15 -22.10 -22.21
N VAL A 203 4.59 -21.16 -21.37
CA VAL A 203 3.95 -20.82 -20.09
C VAL A 203 2.99 -19.64 -20.25
N VAL A 204 3.34 -18.67 -21.09
CA VAL A 204 2.60 -17.43 -21.38
C VAL A 204 2.26 -17.41 -22.87
N PRO A 205 1.11 -18.01 -23.30
CA PRO A 205 0.81 -18.20 -24.72
C PRO A 205 0.82 -16.91 -25.56
N ASP A 206 0.40 -15.80 -24.94
CA ASP A 206 0.30 -14.48 -25.58
C ASP A 206 1.61 -13.67 -25.51
N TYR A 207 2.73 -14.28 -25.08
CA TYR A 207 4.02 -13.61 -25.01
C TYR A 207 4.55 -13.26 -26.42
N ASP A 208 4.77 -11.98 -26.66
CA ASP A 208 5.52 -11.46 -27.81
C ASP A 208 7.01 -11.34 -27.46
N ALA A 209 7.88 -12.04 -28.18
CA ALA A 209 9.32 -11.95 -27.98
C ALA A 209 9.89 -10.54 -28.22
N LYS A 210 9.19 -9.70 -29.00
CA LYS A 210 9.61 -8.30 -29.25
C LYS A 210 9.46 -7.40 -28.02
N GLN A 211 8.53 -7.71 -27.11
CA GLN A 211 8.35 -6.93 -25.89
C GLN A 211 9.47 -7.19 -24.86
N GLY A 212 10.19 -8.31 -25.01
CA GLY A 212 11.22 -8.75 -24.07
C GLY A 212 10.67 -9.10 -22.68
N TYR A 213 11.59 -9.37 -21.75
CA TYR A 213 11.25 -9.59 -20.35
C TYR A 213 12.25 -8.91 -19.41
N GLU A 214 11.81 -8.66 -18.19
CA GLU A 214 12.60 -8.10 -17.09
C GLU A 214 12.57 -9.08 -15.91
N LEU A 215 13.73 -9.48 -15.38
CA LEU A 215 13.79 -10.13 -14.06
C LEU A 215 13.56 -9.07 -12.99
N ALA A 216 12.33 -8.98 -12.51
CA ALA A 216 11.84 -7.86 -11.70
C ALA A 216 11.98 -8.11 -10.18
N GLY A 217 12.24 -9.34 -9.76
CA GLY A 217 12.56 -9.62 -8.37
C GLY A 217 12.72 -11.09 -8.03
N PHE A 218 13.31 -11.34 -6.87
CA PHE A 218 13.50 -12.67 -6.29
C PHE A 218 13.02 -12.68 -4.84
N VAL A 219 12.17 -13.64 -4.49
CA VAL A 219 11.67 -13.86 -3.13
C VAL A 219 12.26 -15.16 -2.60
N TRP A 220 13.00 -15.07 -1.51
CA TRP A 220 13.51 -16.20 -0.76
C TRP A 220 12.69 -16.41 0.51
N PHE A 221 11.98 -17.53 0.61
CA PHE A 221 11.18 -17.87 1.80
C PHE A 221 11.47 -19.28 2.30
N GLN A 222 12.48 -19.39 3.17
CA GLN A 222 13.02 -20.62 3.71
C GLN A 222 13.61 -20.37 5.11
N GLY A 223 13.81 -21.43 5.89
CA GLY A 223 14.68 -21.35 7.07
C GLY A 223 14.40 -22.35 8.19
N PHE A 224 13.24 -23.02 8.20
CA PHE A 224 12.86 -23.87 9.33
C PHE A 224 13.84 -25.03 9.55
N ASN A 225 14.36 -25.66 8.49
CA ASN A 225 15.31 -26.75 8.66
C ASN A 225 16.66 -26.27 9.20
N ASP A 226 17.14 -25.10 8.78
CA ASP A 226 18.33 -24.48 9.35
C ASP A 226 18.11 -24.10 10.82
N LEU A 227 16.93 -23.56 11.17
CA LEU A 227 16.57 -23.19 12.54
C LEU A 227 16.61 -24.36 13.53
N VAL A 228 16.22 -25.55 13.09
CA VAL A 228 16.11 -26.73 13.98
C VAL A 228 17.34 -27.63 13.93
N ASP A 229 18.29 -27.34 13.03
CA ASP A 229 19.54 -28.10 12.91
C ASP A 229 20.59 -27.60 13.92
N GLY A 230 20.41 -27.99 15.17
CA GLY A 230 21.37 -27.69 16.24
C GLY A 230 22.73 -28.39 16.08
N TRP A 231 22.94 -29.21 15.05
CA TRP A 231 24.25 -29.81 14.77
C TRP A 231 25.04 -28.94 13.79
N ALA A 232 24.40 -28.46 12.74
CA ALA A 232 24.97 -27.44 11.85
C ALA A 232 25.20 -26.12 12.61
N TYR A 233 24.29 -25.76 13.52
CA TYR A 233 24.33 -24.53 14.30
C TYR A 233 24.39 -24.82 15.82
N PRO A 234 25.51 -25.32 16.36
CA PRO A 234 25.61 -25.73 17.77
C PRO A 234 25.47 -24.57 18.76
N ASP A 235 25.78 -23.35 18.32
CA ASP A 235 25.65 -22.12 19.10
C ASP A 235 24.36 -21.35 18.83
N GLN A 236 23.34 -21.98 18.21
CA GLN A 236 22.08 -21.34 17.79
C GLN A 236 21.36 -20.50 18.86
N ASN A 237 21.57 -20.78 20.15
CA ASN A 237 20.97 -20.05 21.26
C ASN A 237 21.78 -18.82 21.72
N LYS A 238 22.85 -18.45 21.02
CA LYS A 238 23.71 -17.31 21.33
C LYS A 238 23.69 -16.29 20.18
N PRO A 239 23.94 -15.00 20.45
CA PRO A 239 24.19 -14.01 19.41
C PRO A 239 25.28 -14.50 18.43
N GLY A 240 25.03 -14.38 17.13
CA GLY A 240 25.94 -14.88 16.09
C GLY A 240 25.87 -16.39 15.82
N GLY A 241 25.03 -17.15 16.54
CA GLY A 241 24.89 -18.61 16.36
C GLY A 241 24.43 -19.06 14.96
N TYR A 242 23.93 -18.13 14.15
CA TYR A 242 23.51 -18.33 12.76
C TYR A 242 24.29 -17.47 11.76
N ASP A 243 25.48 -16.97 12.12
CA ASP A 243 26.28 -16.14 11.22
C ASP A 243 26.64 -16.86 9.92
N GLN A 244 26.83 -18.18 9.97
CA GLN A 244 27.01 -19.00 8.78
C GLN A 244 25.77 -18.95 7.86
N TYR A 245 24.55 -19.06 8.41
CA TYR A 245 23.33 -18.94 7.60
C TYR A 245 23.26 -17.58 6.88
N ALA A 246 23.56 -16.49 7.60
CA ALA A 246 23.57 -15.16 7.03
C ALA A 246 24.60 -15.01 5.88
N ASP A 247 25.78 -15.59 6.04
CA ASP A 247 26.83 -15.59 5.01
C ASP A 247 26.40 -16.37 3.76
N LEU A 248 25.85 -17.58 3.96
CA LEU A 248 25.30 -18.39 2.88
C LEU A 248 24.16 -17.70 2.13
N LEU A 249 23.31 -16.96 2.85
CA LEU A 249 22.24 -16.18 2.23
C LEU A 249 22.81 -15.03 1.39
N GLY A 250 23.89 -14.39 1.85
CA GLY A 250 24.62 -13.41 1.05
C GLY A 250 25.19 -14.02 -0.23
N HIS A 251 25.81 -15.20 -0.16
CA HIS A 251 26.30 -15.93 -1.33
C HIS A 251 25.19 -16.33 -2.29
N LEU A 252 24.07 -16.84 -1.78
CA LEU A 252 22.89 -17.19 -2.59
C LEU A 252 22.45 -16.00 -3.44
N ILE A 253 22.33 -14.81 -2.83
CA ILE A 253 21.91 -13.59 -3.53
C ILE A 253 22.90 -13.22 -4.64
N ARG A 254 24.21 -13.25 -4.35
CA ARG A 254 25.25 -12.93 -5.34
C ARG A 254 25.25 -13.92 -6.51
N ASP A 255 25.13 -15.21 -6.20
CA ASP A 255 25.21 -16.27 -7.20
C ASP A 255 23.96 -16.33 -8.08
N VAL A 256 22.75 -16.13 -7.51
CA VAL A 256 21.51 -16.00 -8.32
C VAL A 256 21.63 -14.84 -9.30
N ARG A 257 22.11 -13.67 -8.85
CA ARG A 257 22.34 -12.51 -9.72
C ARG A 257 23.35 -12.80 -10.81
N LYS A 258 24.44 -13.48 -10.47
CA LYS A 258 25.48 -13.88 -11.43
C LYS A 258 24.95 -14.87 -12.47
N ASP A 259 24.33 -15.96 -12.02
CA ASP A 259 23.89 -17.06 -12.88
C ASP A 259 22.73 -16.67 -13.80
N LEU A 260 21.95 -15.66 -13.41
CA LEU A 260 20.86 -15.10 -14.23
C LEU A 260 21.24 -13.79 -14.93
N ALA A 261 22.52 -13.38 -14.85
CA ALA A 261 23.04 -12.14 -15.44
C ALA A 261 22.22 -10.88 -15.07
N ALA A 262 21.75 -10.81 -13.82
CA ALA A 262 20.90 -9.75 -13.30
C ALA A 262 21.53 -9.09 -12.05
N PRO A 263 22.61 -8.30 -12.21
CA PRO A 263 23.39 -7.76 -11.09
C PRO A 263 22.60 -6.83 -10.15
N LYS A 264 21.48 -6.27 -10.63
CA LYS A 264 20.60 -5.38 -9.86
C LYS A 264 19.28 -6.03 -9.46
N LEU A 265 19.09 -7.35 -9.63
CA LEU A 265 17.84 -8.04 -9.29
C LEU A 265 17.42 -7.71 -7.85
N PRO A 266 16.26 -7.09 -7.63
CA PRO A 266 15.75 -6.84 -6.29
C PRO A 266 15.45 -8.15 -5.57
N VAL A 267 15.77 -8.23 -4.28
CA VAL A 267 15.57 -9.45 -3.48
C VAL A 267 14.74 -9.16 -2.24
N VAL A 268 13.75 -10.01 -1.97
CA VAL A 268 13.02 -10.07 -0.71
C VAL A 268 13.41 -11.34 0.05
N ILE A 269 13.79 -11.16 1.31
CA ILE A 269 14.01 -12.23 2.28
C ILE A 269 12.78 -12.27 3.19
N GLY A 270 12.04 -13.38 3.14
CA GLY A 270 10.96 -13.65 4.08
C GLY A 270 11.52 -14.05 5.44
N VAL A 271 11.53 -13.10 6.38
CA VAL A 271 12.00 -13.35 7.75
C VAL A 271 10.95 -14.16 8.48
N MET A 272 11.38 -15.27 9.06
CA MET A 272 10.52 -16.30 9.63
C MET A 272 9.67 -15.76 10.76
N GLY A 273 8.38 -16.10 10.72
CA GLY A 273 7.34 -15.57 11.60
C GLY A 273 6.57 -16.64 12.35
N ILE A 274 7.04 -17.90 12.32
CA ILE A 274 6.46 -19.02 13.07
C ILE A 274 6.40 -18.64 14.56
N GLY A 275 5.24 -18.84 15.20
CA GLY A 275 5.02 -18.45 16.60
C GLY A 275 4.84 -16.95 16.85
N GLY A 276 4.75 -16.14 15.79
CA GLY A 276 4.47 -14.71 15.87
C GLY A 276 5.58 -13.88 16.53
N GLU A 277 5.20 -12.72 17.06
CA GLU A 277 6.13 -11.78 17.70
C GLU A 277 6.70 -12.33 19.01
N LYS A 278 5.89 -13.08 19.77
CA LYS A 278 6.27 -13.61 21.09
C LYS A 278 7.43 -14.60 21.02
N GLU A 279 7.45 -15.43 19.97
CA GLU A 279 8.51 -16.42 19.77
C GLU A 279 9.79 -15.78 19.21
N GLY A 280 9.66 -14.70 18.44
CA GLY A 280 10.80 -13.98 17.86
C GLY A 280 11.76 -13.34 18.86
N ALA A 281 11.33 -13.16 20.10
CA ALA A 281 12.13 -12.52 21.14
C ALA A 281 13.00 -13.51 21.94
N LYS A 282 12.95 -14.81 21.65
CA LYS A 282 13.54 -15.86 22.50
C LYS A 282 14.39 -16.86 21.70
N GLY A 283 15.33 -17.48 22.42
CA GLY A 283 16.05 -18.68 21.99
C GLY A 283 16.71 -18.58 20.61
N SER A 284 16.75 -19.72 19.92
CA SER A 284 17.33 -19.82 18.58
C SER A 284 16.57 -19.03 17.53
N GLN A 285 15.26 -18.87 17.67
CA GLN A 285 14.47 -18.17 16.66
C GLN A 285 14.78 -16.68 16.59
N LYS A 286 15.08 -16.02 17.72
CA LYS A 286 15.59 -14.64 17.73
C LYS A 286 16.83 -14.50 16.86
N HIS A 287 17.85 -15.32 17.12
CA HIS A 287 19.12 -15.25 16.42
C HIS A 287 19.01 -15.66 14.95
N PHE A 288 18.09 -16.56 14.62
CA PHE A 288 17.81 -16.93 13.25
C PHE A 288 17.18 -15.77 12.46
N ARG A 289 16.22 -15.05 13.04
CA ARG A 289 15.62 -13.85 12.42
C ARG A 289 16.67 -12.75 12.20
N GLU A 290 17.55 -12.54 13.18
CA GLU A 290 18.69 -11.63 13.05
C GLU A 290 19.60 -12.01 11.86
N ALA A 291 19.90 -13.30 11.70
CA ALA A 291 20.70 -13.81 10.59
C ALA A 291 20.01 -13.65 9.23
N GLN A 292 18.69 -13.84 9.14
CA GLN A 292 17.93 -13.60 7.91
C GLN A 292 17.92 -12.12 7.49
N VAL A 293 17.96 -11.18 8.45
CA VAL A 293 18.00 -9.74 8.17
C VAL A 293 19.41 -9.27 7.80
N LYS A 294 20.46 -9.90 8.32
CA LYS A 294 21.85 -9.45 8.19
C LYS A 294 22.27 -9.05 6.76
N PRO A 295 21.93 -9.79 5.68
CA PRO A 295 22.27 -9.39 4.32
C PRO A 295 21.79 -7.97 3.93
N THR A 296 20.65 -7.51 4.43
CA THR A 296 20.10 -6.18 4.08
C THR A 296 20.94 -5.03 4.62
N THR A 297 21.88 -5.31 5.52
CA THR A 297 22.76 -4.29 6.12
C THR A 297 24.06 -4.07 5.35
N LEU A 298 24.39 -4.98 4.42
CA LEU A 298 25.57 -4.87 3.56
C LEU A 298 25.43 -3.68 2.60
N ASP A 299 26.49 -2.88 2.45
CA ASP A 299 26.48 -1.67 1.63
C ASP A 299 26.07 -1.93 0.17
N GLU A 300 26.54 -3.03 -0.40
CA GLU A 300 26.20 -3.48 -1.77
C GLU A 300 24.71 -3.85 -1.96
N PHE A 301 23.97 -4.09 -0.87
CA PHE A 301 22.59 -4.54 -0.88
C PHE A 301 21.58 -3.46 -0.43
N LYS A 302 22.05 -2.33 0.07
CA LYS A 302 21.20 -1.21 0.50
C LYS A 302 20.28 -0.73 -0.62
N GLY A 303 18.99 -0.62 -0.31
CA GLY A 303 17.96 -0.16 -1.25
C GLY A 303 17.57 -1.18 -2.33
N ASN A 304 18.10 -2.41 -2.29
CA ASN A 304 17.81 -3.45 -3.29
C ASN A 304 17.60 -4.87 -2.72
N VAL A 305 17.94 -5.10 -1.45
CA VAL A 305 17.60 -6.32 -0.72
C VAL A 305 16.80 -5.94 0.51
N PHE A 306 15.62 -6.54 0.65
CA PHE A 306 14.62 -6.18 1.65
C PHE A 306 14.31 -7.39 2.54
N ALA A 307 14.13 -7.14 3.83
CA ALA A 307 13.67 -8.14 4.78
C ALA A 307 12.20 -7.88 5.10
N VAL A 308 11.34 -8.88 4.90
CA VAL A 308 9.92 -8.80 5.24
C VAL A 308 9.66 -9.67 6.47
N PRO A 309 9.45 -9.08 7.67
CA PRO A 309 9.06 -9.82 8.86
C PRO A 309 7.66 -10.40 8.67
N THR A 310 7.55 -11.72 8.81
CA THR A 310 6.26 -12.42 8.67
C THR A 310 5.55 -12.67 10.00
N SER A 311 6.20 -12.39 11.14
CA SER A 311 5.61 -12.54 12.48
C SER A 311 4.40 -11.65 12.76
N PRO A 312 4.25 -10.43 12.21
CA PRO A 312 3.06 -9.62 12.44
C PRO A 312 1.77 -10.22 11.86
N PHE A 313 1.90 -11.17 10.92
CA PHE A 313 0.76 -11.84 10.27
C PHE A 313 0.30 -13.10 11.01
N TRP A 314 0.96 -13.45 12.11
CA TRP A 314 0.64 -14.65 12.86
C TRP A 314 -0.74 -14.57 13.52
N ALA A 315 -1.49 -15.68 13.46
CA ALA A 315 -2.84 -15.76 14.02
C ALA A 315 -2.80 -16.41 15.41
N ASP A 316 -2.50 -15.62 16.43
CA ASP A 316 -2.42 -16.06 17.85
C ASP A 316 -3.67 -16.83 18.30
N ASP A 317 -4.85 -16.41 17.85
CA ASP A 317 -6.12 -17.05 18.21
C ASP A 317 -6.28 -18.43 17.58
N LEU A 318 -5.84 -18.60 16.31
CA LEU A 318 -5.84 -19.90 15.64
C LEU A 318 -4.78 -20.83 16.21
N GLU A 319 -3.62 -20.29 16.58
CA GLU A 319 -2.57 -21.04 17.27
C GLU A 319 -3.06 -21.58 18.62
N ALA A 320 -3.73 -20.75 19.43
CA ALA A 320 -4.25 -21.20 20.72
C ALA A 320 -5.22 -22.39 20.59
N LEU A 321 -6.07 -22.38 19.56
CA LEU A 321 -6.96 -23.50 19.24
C LEU A 321 -6.18 -24.71 18.74
N ALA A 322 -5.20 -24.51 17.86
CA ALA A 322 -4.36 -25.58 17.31
C ALA A 322 -3.56 -26.29 18.41
N GLN A 323 -2.90 -25.54 19.30
CA GLN A 323 -2.15 -26.09 20.43
C GLN A 323 -3.07 -26.82 21.42
N ARG A 324 -4.30 -26.31 21.65
CA ARG A 324 -5.29 -27.03 22.47
C ARG A 324 -5.63 -28.38 21.83
N TRP A 325 -5.92 -28.40 20.53
CA TRP A 325 -6.26 -29.63 19.82
C TRP A 325 -5.08 -30.59 19.77
N GLU A 326 -3.86 -30.09 19.56
CA GLU A 326 -2.64 -30.90 19.57
C GLU A 326 -2.45 -31.61 20.93
N ARG A 327 -2.67 -30.92 22.04
CA ARG A 327 -2.61 -31.54 23.38
C ARG A 327 -3.67 -32.63 23.56
N VAL A 328 -4.90 -32.37 23.14
CA VAL A 328 -6.01 -33.34 23.22
C VAL A 328 -5.73 -34.56 22.35
N ASN A 329 -5.40 -34.33 21.07
CA ASN A 329 -5.13 -35.39 20.11
C ASN A 329 -3.88 -36.19 20.48
N SER A 330 -2.84 -35.56 21.03
CA SER A 330 -1.64 -36.28 21.50
C SER A 330 -1.95 -37.25 22.64
N LYS A 331 -2.84 -36.87 23.57
CA LYS A 331 -3.31 -37.77 24.64
C LYS A 331 -4.09 -38.95 24.04
N LEU A 332 -5.01 -38.67 23.10
CA LEU A 332 -5.74 -39.74 22.39
C LEU A 332 -4.81 -40.69 21.66
N GLU A 333 -3.79 -40.18 20.95
CA GLU A 333 -2.81 -41.05 20.26
C GLU A 333 -2.02 -41.91 21.24
N GLN A 334 -1.71 -41.41 22.44
CA GLN A 334 -1.07 -42.22 23.48
C GLN A 334 -2.02 -43.30 24.01
N GLU A 335 -3.31 -43.01 24.18
CA GLU A 335 -4.32 -43.98 24.59
C GLU A 335 -4.56 -45.05 23.52
N PHE A 336 -4.63 -44.66 22.25
CA PHE A 336 -4.76 -45.57 21.11
C PHE A 336 -3.57 -46.54 20.99
N LYS A 337 -2.40 -46.16 21.50
CA LYS A 337 -1.20 -47.03 21.56
C LYS A 337 -1.20 -47.99 22.76
N LYS A 338 -1.95 -47.68 23.82
CA LYS A 338 -2.00 -48.46 25.07
C LYS A 338 -3.12 -49.51 25.08
N GLY A 339 -4.22 -49.24 24.37
CA GLY A 339 -5.39 -50.13 24.28
C GLY A 339 -5.33 -51.15 23.14
N PRO A 340 -6.37 -51.99 22.98
CA PRO A 340 -6.53 -52.81 21.78
C PRO A 340 -6.57 -51.92 20.53
N ALA A 341 -6.06 -52.44 19.41
CA ALA A 341 -5.97 -51.68 18.16
C ALA A 341 -7.35 -51.21 17.70
N LEU A 342 -7.62 -49.91 17.85
CA LEU A 342 -8.84 -49.28 17.34
C LEU A 342 -8.78 -49.16 15.80
N THR A 343 -9.91 -49.43 15.15
CA THR A 343 -10.11 -49.16 13.73
C THR A 343 -10.10 -47.65 13.43
N GLY A 344 -9.86 -47.28 12.16
CA GLY A 344 -9.91 -45.88 11.72
C GLY A 344 -11.21 -45.15 12.14
N PRO A 345 -12.40 -45.72 11.88
CA PRO A 345 -13.68 -45.13 12.30
C PRO A 345 -13.80 -44.95 13.82
N GLN A 346 -13.34 -45.91 14.63
CA GLN A 346 -13.36 -45.79 16.09
C GLN A 346 -12.46 -44.64 16.58
N LYS A 347 -11.27 -44.48 15.97
CA LYS A 347 -10.39 -43.35 16.28
C LYS A 347 -11.01 -42.02 15.88
N GLU A 348 -11.73 -41.97 14.76
CA GLU A 348 -12.43 -40.77 14.32
C GLU A 348 -13.56 -40.38 15.28
N GLU A 349 -14.35 -41.36 15.73
CA GLU A 349 -15.43 -41.12 16.70
C GLU A 349 -14.88 -40.64 18.05
N ALA A 350 -13.80 -41.25 18.54
CA ALA A 350 -13.10 -40.78 19.73
C ALA A 350 -12.60 -39.33 19.59
N ARG A 351 -12.07 -38.95 18.41
CA ARG A 351 -11.68 -37.56 18.14
C ARG A 351 -12.87 -36.61 18.08
N LYS A 352 -14.01 -37.02 17.49
CA LYS A 352 -15.25 -36.21 17.47
C LYS A 352 -15.76 -35.95 18.88
N LYS A 353 -15.81 -36.99 19.71
CA LYS A 353 -16.17 -36.88 21.13
C LYS A 353 -15.23 -35.93 21.87
N ALA A 354 -13.92 -36.16 21.78
CA ALA A 354 -12.95 -35.30 22.45
C ALA A 354 -13.00 -33.84 21.97
N ALA A 355 -13.28 -33.59 20.69
CA ALA A 355 -13.50 -32.24 20.18
C ALA A 355 -14.70 -31.58 20.87
N SER A 356 -15.85 -32.28 20.96
CA SER A 356 -17.04 -31.75 21.63
C SER A 356 -16.87 -31.49 23.13
N GLU A 357 -15.99 -32.24 23.79
CA GLU A 357 -15.70 -32.07 25.23
C GLU A 357 -14.70 -30.93 25.52
N ASN A 358 -13.87 -30.54 24.54
CA ASN A 358 -12.78 -29.58 24.74
C ASN A 358 -12.99 -28.24 24.01
N PHE A 359 -13.98 -28.16 23.12
CA PHE A 359 -14.27 -27.00 22.30
C PHE A 359 -15.76 -26.73 22.25
N THR A 360 -16.13 -25.45 22.31
CA THR A 360 -17.47 -25.02 21.90
C THR A 360 -17.67 -25.26 20.40
N PRO A 361 -18.92 -25.38 19.91
CA PRO A 361 -19.18 -25.50 18.48
C PRO A 361 -18.55 -24.37 17.63
N ALA A 362 -18.55 -23.14 18.16
CA ALA A 362 -17.97 -21.98 17.49
C ALA A 362 -16.43 -22.05 17.43
N GLU A 363 -15.76 -22.41 18.52
CA GLU A 363 -14.31 -22.60 18.54
C GLU A 363 -13.87 -23.74 17.60
N TRP A 364 -14.61 -24.84 17.59
CA TRP A 364 -14.31 -25.97 16.72
C TRP A 364 -14.47 -25.62 15.23
N ALA A 365 -15.55 -24.89 14.89
CA ALA A 365 -15.76 -24.37 13.54
C ALA A 365 -14.62 -23.41 13.13
N ARG A 366 -14.20 -22.50 14.02
CA ARG A 366 -13.07 -21.59 13.79
C ARG A 366 -11.75 -22.34 13.58
N TYR A 367 -11.46 -23.35 14.38
CA TYR A 367 -10.27 -24.19 14.20
C TYR A 367 -10.30 -24.94 12.87
N LYS A 368 -11.38 -25.65 12.57
CA LYS A 368 -11.54 -26.44 11.33
C LYS A 368 -11.53 -25.58 10.07
N GLY A 369 -12.08 -24.37 10.15
CA GLY A 369 -12.09 -23.39 9.07
C GLY A 369 -10.85 -22.52 8.99
N GLY A 370 -9.98 -22.48 10.01
CA GLY A 370 -8.81 -21.59 10.04
C GLY A 370 -7.46 -22.31 9.95
N VAL A 371 -7.39 -23.58 10.36
CA VAL A 371 -6.14 -24.34 10.48
C VAL A 371 -6.19 -25.57 9.59
N SER A 372 -5.16 -25.76 8.76
CA SER A 372 -5.04 -26.92 7.87
C SER A 372 -3.69 -27.63 7.91
N ASN A 373 -2.74 -27.13 8.72
CA ASN A 373 -1.41 -27.71 8.91
C ASN A 373 -0.83 -27.34 10.29
N GLY A 374 0.37 -27.84 10.61
CA GLY A 374 1.09 -27.52 11.84
C GLY A 374 1.67 -26.10 11.86
N GLY A 375 2.08 -25.63 13.05
CA GLY A 375 2.66 -24.30 13.23
C GLY A 375 3.90 -24.03 12.38
N TYR A 376 4.74 -25.05 12.14
CA TYR A 376 5.92 -24.95 11.28
C TYR A 376 5.59 -24.61 9.81
N HIS A 377 4.33 -24.78 9.39
CA HIS A 377 3.78 -24.37 8.09
C HIS A 377 2.77 -23.22 8.22
N TYR A 378 2.95 -22.34 9.21
CA TYR A 378 2.06 -21.20 9.45
C TYR A 378 0.59 -21.64 9.60
N LEU A 379 0.39 -22.75 10.32
CA LEU A 379 -0.92 -23.37 10.59
C LEU A 379 -1.67 -23.85 9.32
N GLY A 380 -1.05 -23.76 8.15
CA GLY A 380 -1.76 -23.87 6.87
C GLY A 380 -2.95 -22.89 6.80
N ALA A 381 -2.83 -21.72 7.42
CA ALA A 381 -3.91 -20.76 7.54
C ALA A 381 -3.83 -19.70 6.43
N ALA A 382 -4.90 -19.55 5.65
CA ALA A 382 -5.02 -18.46 4.68
C ALA A 382 -4.82 -17.08 5.33
N ARG A 383 -5.38 -16.90 6.54
CA ARG A 383 -5.27 -15.67 7.34
C ARG A 383 -3.82 -15.26 7.66
N VAL A 384 -2.88 -16.20 7.62
CA VAL A 384 -1.45 -15.95 7.84
C VAL A 384 -0.69 -15.89 6.51
N MET A 385 -0.93 -16.86 5.61
CA MET A 385 -0.18 -16.97 4.36
C MET A 385 -0.52 -15.88 3.33
N ALA A 386 -1.79 -15.46 3.27
CA ALA A 386 -2.24 -14.47 2.30
C ALA A 386 -1.58 -13.09 2.52
N PRO A 387 -1.54 -12.52 3.74
CA PRO A 387 -0.81 -11.27 3.99
C PRO A 387 0.69 -11.35 3.69
N ILE A 388 1.32 -12.52 3.90
CA ILE A 388 2.75 -12.73 3.58
C ILE A 388 3.01 -12.52 2.09
N GLY A 389 2.22 -13.15 1.21
CA GLY A 389 2.37 -12.98 -0.24
C GLY A 389 2.15 -11.53 -0.70
N LYS A 390 1.17 -10.83 -0.11
CA LYS A 390 0.95 -9.39 -0.34
C LYS A 390 2.17 -8.56 0.07
N ALA A 391 2.72 -8.80 1.26
CA ALA A 391 3.87 -8.07 1.79
C ALA A 391 5.14 -8.30 0.96
N PHE A 392 5.36 -9.52 0.47
CA PHE A 392 6.47 -9.79 -0.46
C PHE A 392 6.31 -9.04 -1.78
N ALA A 393 5.09 -8.93 -2.29
CA ALA A 393 4.85 -8.17 -3.51
C ALA A 393 5.12 -6.67 -3.31
N GLU A 394 4.57 -6.10 -2.23
CA GLU A 394 4.75 -4.68 -1.90
C GLU A 394 6.21 -4.30 -1.66
N ALA A 395 7.02 -5.21 -1.09
CA ALA A 395 8.45 -4.95 -0.88
C ALA A 395 9.27 -4.89 -2.18
N LEU A 396 8.79 -5.48 -3.28
CA LEU A 396 9.44 -5.42 -4.60
C LEU A 396 8.96 -4.24 -5.46
N VAL A 397 7.95 -3.51 -5.02
CA VAL A 397 7.42 -2.35 -5.72
C VAL A 397 7.83 -1.08 -4.97
N PRO A 398 8.60 -0.16 -5.59
CA PRO A 398 8.89 1.12 -4.97
C PRO A 398 7.58 1.80 -4.55
N PRO A 399 7.49 2.34 -3.32
CA PRO A 399 6.28 2.99 -2.88
C PRO A 399 5.98 4.17 -3.81
N LYS A 400 4.71 4.30 -4.21
CA LYS A 400 4.28 5.42 -5.04
C LYS A 400 4.63 6.77 -4.38
N PRO A 401 4.98 7.79 -5.19
CA PRO A 401 5.32 9.11 -4.67
C PRO A 401 4.14 9.73 -3.91
N VAL A 402 4.46 10.56 -2.93
CA VAL A 402 3.47 11.34 -2.17
C VAL A 402 2.86 12.40 -3.08
N LYS A 403 1.53 12.52 -3.10
CA LYS A 403 0.82 13.60 -3.79
C LYS A 403 0.85 14.87 -2.94
N VAL A 404 1.51 15.92 -3.42
CA VAL A 404 1.69 17.15 -2.67
C VAL A 404 0.82 18.27 -3.22
N PHE A 405 0.03 18.91 -2.36
CA PHE A 405 -0.74 20.09 -2.69
C PHE A 405 -0.28 21.28 -1.85
N LEU A 406 0.02 22.40 -2.50
CA LEU A 406 0.31 23.65 -1.81
C LEU A 406 -1.00 24.40 -1.58
N LEU A 407 -1.24 24.87 -0.36
CA LEU A 407 -2.36 25.75 -0.02
C LEU A 407 -1.79 27.07 0.45
N ALA A 408 -2.01 28.14 -0.31
CA ALA A 408 -1.43 29.45 -0.01
C ALA A 408 -2.47 30.57 -0.09
N GLY A 409 -2.17 31.66 0.60
CA GLY A 409 -3.00 32.86 0.62
C GLY A 409 -2.89 33.60 1.94
N GLN A 410 -3.99 34.25 2.32
CA GLN A 410 -4.05 35.07 3.54
C GLN A 410 -4.88 34.42 4.66
N SER A 411 -5.41 35.22 5.57
CA SER A 411 -6.19 34.78 6.74
C SER A 411 -7.33 33.80 6.45
N ASN A 412 -8.05 33.95 5.33
CA ASN A 412 -9.11 33.01 4.98
C ASN A 412 -8.58 31.65 4.45
N MET A 413 -7.30 31.55 4.08
CA MET A 413 -6.61 30.26 3.89
C MET A 413 -5.99 29.76 5.19
N GLU A 414 -5.48 30.66 6.06
CA GLU A 414 -5.05 30.28 7.42
C GLU A 414 -6.18 29.56 8.16
N GLY A 415 -7.39 30.13 8.11
CA GLY A 415 -8.61 29.50 8.62
C GLY A 415 -9.04 30.04 9.97
N HIS A 416 -10.21 30.68 10.02
CA HIS A 416 -10.78 31.24 11.24
C HIS A 416 -12.11 30.57 11.64
N GLY A 417 -12.46 29.41 11.09
CA GLY A 417 -13.67 28.68 11.47
C GLY A 417 -13.56 28.11 12.88
N PHE A 418 -14.48 28.40 13.80
CA PHE A 418 -14.43 27.84 15.16
C PHE A 418 -14.64 26.33 15.18
N VAL A 419 -13.74 25.61 15.86
CA VAL A 419 -13.99 24.20 16.22
C VAL A 419 -14.97 24.10 17.39
N PRO A 420 -14.70 24.69 18.57
CA PRO A 420 -15.55 24.49 19.74
C PRO A 420 -16.90 25.20 19.63
N ALA A 421 -17.95 24.55 20.12
CA ALA A 421 -19.26 25.16 20.29
C ALA A 421 -19.26 26.02 21.57
N ASP A 422 -19.06 27.33 21.40
CA ASP A 422 -19.11 28.29 22.51
C ASP A 422 -20.56 28.80 22.73
N PRO A 423 -21.20 28.52 23.88
CA PRO A 423 -22.56 29.00 24.17
C PRO A 423 -22.70 30.53 24.10
N LYS A 424 -21.62 31.28 24.35
CA LYS A 424 -21.61 32.75 24.27
C LYS A 424 -21.58 33.28 22.83
N ARG A 425 -21.36 32.40 21.84
CA ARG A 425 -21.28 32.73 20.42
C ARG A 425 -22.45 32.10 19.67
N ASN A 426 -23.60 32.75 19.72
CA ASN A 426 -24.84 32.28 19.08
C ASN A 426 -25.24 30.84 19.47
N GLY A 427 -24.97 30.44 20.73
CA GLY A 427 -25.27 29.09 21.21
C GLY A 427 -24.40 28.01 20.55
N GLY A 428 -23.21 28.36 20.06
CA GLY A 428 -22.31 27.46 19.34
C GLY A 428 -22.58 27.32 17.84
N ARG A 429 -23.63 27.97 17.30
CA ARG A 429 -24.01 27.87 15.88
C ARG A 429 -22.86 28.26 14.95
N GLY A 430 -22.67 27.45 13.91
CA GLY A 430 -21.61 27.64 12.91
C GLY A 430 -20.20 27.21 13.37
N SER A 431 -20.06 26.61 14.55
CA SER A 431 -18.84 25.88 14.94
C SER A 431 -18.84 24.45 14.40
N LEU A 432 -17.66 23.82 14.28
CA LEU A 432 -17.56 22.45 13.81
C LEU A 432 -18.25 21.45 14.75
N GLU A 433 -18.12 21.63 16.08
CA GLU A 433 -18.81 20.81 17.08
C GLU A 433 -20.34 20.91 16.99
N PHE A 434 -20.86 22.09 16.63
CA PHE A 434 -22.29 22.24 16.38
C PHE A 434 -22.71 21.47 15.14
N LEU A 435 -21.98 21.60 14.03
CA LEU A 435 -22.31 20.97 12.74
C LEU A 435 -22.35 19.43 12.80
N VAL A 436 -21.52 18.80 13.64
CA VAL A 436 -21.51 17.33 13.77
C VAL A 436 -22.63 16.80 14.67
N LYS A 437 -23.28 17.66 15.47
CA LYS A 437 -24.35 17.30 16.41
C LYS A 437 -25.73 17.73 15.93
N ASP A 438 -25.80 18.79 15.15
CA ASP A 438 -27.04 19.38 14.67
C ASP A 438 -27.70 18.49 13.61
N ALA A 439 -28.98 18.17 13.79
CA ALA A 439 -29.70 17.21 12.96
C ALA A 439 -29.77 17.62 11.47
N ALA A 440 -29.74 18.92 11.15
CA ALA A 440 -29.82 19.39 9.77
C ALA A 440 -28.48 19.28 9.02
N SER A 441 -27.36 19.15 9.74
CA SER A 441 -26.02 19.17 9.16
C SER A 441 -25.18 17.91 9.46
N ALA A 442 -25.52 17.15 10.50
CA ALA A 442 -24.74 16.01 10.99
C ALA A 442 -24.46 14.96 9.91
N ASP A 443 -25.39 14.65 9.00
CA ASP A 443 -25.14 13.66 7.95
C ASP A 443 -23.96 13.99 7.05
N ARG A 444 -23.69 15.29 6.84
CA ARG A 444 -22.55 15.75 6.06
C ARG A 444 -21.25 15.67 6.85
N TYR A 445 -21.27 15.95 8.16
CA TYR A 445 -20.07 16.17 8.96
C TYR A 445 -19.74 15.04 9.94
N LYS A 446 -20.63 14.07 10.16
CA LYS A 446 -20.45 12.96 11.13
C LYS A 446 -19.19 12.13 10.88
N HIS A 447 -18.71 12.08 9.63
CA HIS A 447 -17.47 11.39 9.27
C HIS A 447 -16.22 12.04 9.89
N LEU A 448 -16.32 13.27 10.42
CA LEU A 448 -15.24 13.97 11.09
C LEU A 448 -15.08 13.55 12.57
N VAL A 449 -15.99 12.76 13.12
CA VAL A 449 -15.96 12.32 14.52
C VAL A 449 -15.92 10.80 14.59
N GLY A 450 -14.95 10.27 15.34
CA GLY A 450 -14.80 8.84 15.57
C GLY A 450 -15.83 8.29 16.56
N PRO A 451 -15.93 6.95 16.69
CA PRO A 451 -16.84 6.31 17.66
C PRO A 451 -16.56 6.69 19.12
N ASP A 452 -15.34 7.16 19.43
CA ASP A 452 -14.93 7.63 20.75
C ASP A 452 -15.28 9.12 21.00
N GLY A 453 -15.97 9.76 20.06
CA GLY A 453 -16.37 11.16 20.15
C GLY A 453 -15.25 12.16 19.86
N LYS A 454 -14.06 11.72 19.45
CA LYS A 454 -12.94 12.61 19.09
C LYS A 454 -12.93 12.91 17.60
N TRP A 455 -12.25 14.00 17.21
CA TRP A 455 -12.01 14.30 15.80
C TRP A 455 -11.22 13.16 15.15
N THR A 456 -11.69 12.71 13.99
CA THR A 456 -10.98 11.71 13.20
C THR A 456 -9.63 12.25 12.76
N VAL A 457 -8.64 11.37 12.74
CA VAL A 457 -7.31 11.64 12.18
C VAL A 457 -7.18 10.75 10.94
N ARG A 458 -7.03 11.34 9.76
CA ARG A 458 -6.78 10.58 8.53
C ARG A 458 -5.40 9.95 8.59
N ASP A 459 -5.27 8.68 8.22
CA ASP A 459 -3.99 7.97 8.22
C ASP A 459 -3.21 8.10 6.92
N ASP A 460 -3.84 8.68 5.89
CA ASP A 460 -3.40 8.82 4.50
C ASP A 460 -3.17 10.27 4.04
N VAL A 461 -3.47 11.27 4.88
CA VAL A 461 -3.26 12.70 4.59
C VAL A 461 -2.46 13.37 5.70
N TRP A 462 -1.38 14.05 5.33
CA TRP A 462 -0.52 14.84 6.21
C TRP A 462 -0.67 16.34 5.92
N VAL A 463 -0.42 17.16 6.92
CA VAL A 463 -0.42 18.62 6.84
C VAL A 463 0.91 19.14 7.39
N HIS A 464 1.53 20.03 6.63
CA HIS A 464 2.63 20.88 7.06
C HIS A 464 2.13 22.33 7.05
N TYR A 465 2.00 22.98 8.20
CA TYR A 465 1.59 24.36 8.33
C TYR A 465 2.59 25.15 9.19
N LEU A 466 3.56 25.77 8.50
CA LEU A 466 4.68 26.49 9.12
C LEU A 466 5.37 25.60 10.17
N ASP A 467 5.26 25.92 11.45
CA ASP A 467 5.91 25.17 12.53
C ASP A 467 5.06 24.01 13.08
N ARG A 468 3.82 23.85 12.60
CA ARG A 468 2.91 22.74 12.97
C ARG A 468 2.85 21.70 11.87
N ARG A 469 2.89 20.43 12.24
CA ARG A 469 2.77 19.31 11.30
C ARG A 469 2.08 18.11 11.95
N GLY A 470 1.46 17.28 11.12
CA GLY A 470 0.82 16.05 11.58
C GLY A 470 -0.12 15.48 10.53
N LYS A 471 -0.88 14.46 10.91
CA LYS A 471 -1.94 13.89 10.09
C LYS A 471 -3.17 14.79 10.08
N LEU A 472 -3.93 14.80 8.98
CA LEU A 472 -5.09 15.67 8.82
C LEU A 472 -6.15 15.38 9.89
N THR A 473 -6.52 16.43 10.61
CA THR A 473 -7.60 16.47 11.59
C THR A 473 -8.06 17.93 11.79
N ALA A 474 -9.10 18.17 12.58
CA ALA A 474 -9.47 19.54 12.95
C ALA A 474 -8.36 20.21 13.77
N GLY A 475 -8.13 21.51 13.57
CA GLY A 475 -7.13 22.29 14.34
C GLY A 475 -5.96 22.86 13.53
N PHE A 476 -5.93 22.65 12.20
CA PHE A 476 -4.94 23.28 11.30
C PHE A 476 -5.38 24.67 10.78
N GLY A 477 -6.37 25.30 11.42
CA GLY A 477 -6.68 26.72 11.24
C GLY A 477 -5.62 27.63 11.86
N VAL A 478 -5.82 28.96 11.87
CA VAL A 478 -4.87 29.94 12.44
C VAL A 478 -4.48 29.66 13.91
N LYS A 479 -5.32 28.91 14.63
CA LYS A 479 -5.11 28.36 15.98
C LYS A 479 -5.62 26.92 16.03
N GLU A 480 -5.23 26.17 17.06
CA GLU A 480 -5.64 24.77 17.24
C GLU A 480 -7.14 24.59 17.47
N ASP A 481 -7.84 25.65 17.91
CA ASP A 481 -9.29 25.69 18.05
C ASP A 481 -9.99 26.21 16.78
N ARG A 482 -9.29 26.21 15.64
CA ARG A 482 -9.80 26.68 14.34
C ARG A 482 -9.56 25.68 13.21
N ILE A 483 -10.37 25.82 12.16
CA ILE A 483 -10.15 25.18 10.85
C ILE A 483 -10.08 26.24 9.75
N GLY A 484 -9.39 25.88 8.67
CA GLY A 484 -9.50 26.55 7.38
C GLY A 484 -10.02 25.61 6.29
N PRO A 485 -9.80 25.98 5.02
CA PRO A 485 -10.18 25.16 3.87
C PRO A 485 -9.43 23.82 3.80
N GLU A 486 -8.32 23.66 4.53
CA GLU A 486 -7.52 22.43 4.51
C GLU A 486 -8.29 21.20 4.94
N LEU A 487 -9.26 21.32 5.85
CA LEU A 487 -10.01 20.18 6.33
C LEU A 487 -10.90 19.63 5.21
N GLY A 488 -11.74 20.47 4.60
CA GLY A 488 -12.58 20.05 3.48
C GLY A 488 -11.75 19.63 2.25
N PHE A 489 -10.70 20.40 1.92
CA PHE A 489 -9.82 20.08 0.80
C PHE A 489 -9.14 18.72 0.99
N GLY A 490 -8.55 18.51 2.17
CA GLY A 490 -7.80 17.31 2.52
C GLY A 490 -8.66 16.05 2.52
N HIS A 491 -9.93 16.14 2.94
CA HIS A 491 -10.85 15.01 2.81
C HIS A 491 -11.12 14.66 1.34
N VAL A 492 -11.40 15.64 0.49
CA VAL A 492 -11.68 15.39 -0.93
C VAL A 492 -10.47 14.81 -1.67
N VAL A 493 -9.27 15.35 -1.45
CA VAL A 493 -8.08 14.82 -2.14
C VAL A 493 -7.62 13.49 -1.55
N GLY A 494 -7.75 13.27 -0.24
CA GLY A 494 -7.46 11.97 0.38
C GLY A 494 -8.36 10.86 -0.16
N ASP A 495 -9.64 11.15 -0.40
CA ASP A 495 -10.56 10.17 -0.99
C ASP A 495 -10.29 9.90 -2.48
N ALA A 496 -9.64 10.83 -3.16
CA ALA A 496 -9.37 10.75 -4.60
C ALA A 496 -8.09 9.98 -4.95
N TYR A 497 -7.15 9.83 -4.01
CA TYR A 497 -5.84 9.22 -4.24
C TYR A 497 -5.60 8.03 -3.31
N ALA A 498 -5.10 6.92 -3.87
CA ALA A 498 -4.61 5.80 -3.07
C ALA A 498 -3.19 6.06 -2.54
N GLU A 499 -2.48 7.01 -3.14
CA GLU A 499 -1.19 7.50 -2.70
C GLU A 499 -1.31 8.39 -1.45
N PRO A 500 -0.32 8.39 -0.54
CA PRO A 500 -0.27 9.36 0.55
C PRO A 500 -0.36 10.79 0.04
N VAL A 501 -1.11 11.64 0.74
CA VAL A 501 -1.26 13.06 0.40
C VAL A 501 -0.55 13.93 1.43
N LEU A 502 0.16 14.96 0.97
CA LEU A 502 0.71 16.03 1.83
C LEU A 502 0.13 17.38 1.43
N LEU A 503 -0.49 18.07 2.37
CA LEU A 503 -0.90 19.46 2.25
C LEU A 503 0.18 20.36 2.86
N VAL A 504 0.77 21.26 2.07
CA VAL A 504 1.72 22.26 2.56
C VAL A 504 1.02 23.62 2.60
N LYS A 505 0.62 24.06 3.80
CA LYS A 505 0.00 25.36 4.05
C LYS A 505 1.04 26.46 4.21
N LEU A 506 0.97 27.45 3.34
CA LEU A 506 1.86 28.62 3.24
C LEU A 506 1.01 29.89 3.24
N CYS A 507 0.47 30.23 4.41
CA CYS A 507 -0.60 31.21 4.56
C CYS A 507 -0.22 32.23 5.64
N TRP A 508 -0.49 33.51 5.38
CA TRP A 508 -0.18 34.60 6.30
C TRP A 508 -1.24 35.70 6.27
N GLY A 509 -1.80 36.03 7.43
CA GLY A 509 -2.82 37.08 7.56
C GLY A 509 -2.38 38.46 7.07
N GLY A 510 -3.32 39.21 6.48
CA GLY A 510 -3.12 40.61 6.10
C GLY A 510 -2.17 40.86 4.93
N LYS A 511 -2.00 39.88 4.04
CA LYS A 511 -1.09 39.96 2.88
C LYS A 511 -1.84 40.17 1.57
N SER A 512 -1.27 41.00 0.71
CA SER A 512 -1.81 41.39 -0.61
C SER A 512 -1.04 40.73 -1.76
N LEU A 513 -1.72 40.50 -2.89
CA LEU A 513 -1.06 40.06 -4.12
C LEU A 513 -0.30 41.21 -4.79
N GLY A 514 -0.82 42.45 -4.69
CA GLY A 514 -0.20 43.64 -5.24
C GLY A 514 1.18 43.99 -4.65
N GLN A 515 1.49 43.54 -3.42
CA GLN A 515 2.74 43.85 -2.73
C GLN A 515 3.42 42.62 -2.12
N ASP A 516 2.76 41.90 -1.20
CA ASP A 516 3.40 40.87 -0.37
C ASP A 516 3.70 39.58 -1.13
N PHE A 517 2.76 39.17 -2.00
CA PHE A 517 2.90 38.01 -2.90
C PHE A 517 3.21 38.43 -4.33
N ARG A 518 3.65 39.67 -4.54
CA ARG A 518 3.87 40.22 -5.89
C ARG A 518 4.86 39.35 -6.66
N PRO A 519 4.45 38.75 -7.79
CA PRO A 519 5.31 37.82 -8.52
C PRO A 519 6.37 38.55 -9.36
N PRO A 520 7.52 37.93 -9.64
CA PRO A 520 8.63 38.57 -10.37
C PRO A 520 8.24 39.19 -11.71
N SER A 521 7.38 38.51 -12.49
CA SER A 521 6.95 38.98 -13.82
C SER A 521 5.94 40.14 -13.78
N SER A 522 5.45 40.53 -12.59
CA SER A 522 4.63 41.74 -12.42
C SER A 522 5.43 43.05 -12.35
N GLY A 523 6.77 42.96 -12.37
CA GLY A 523 7.67 44.11 -12.23
C GLY A 523 7.65 44.71 -10.82
N GLY A 524 8.50 45.71 -10.57
CA GLY A 524 8.68 46.27 -9.23
C GLY A 524 9.41 45.31 -8.28
N GLN A 525 9.28 45.54 -6.97
CA GLN A 525 9.91 44.69 -5.96
C GLN A 525 9.15 43.37 -5.82
N VAL A 526 9.87 42.25 -5.91
CA VAL A 526 9.31 40.91 -5.66
C VAL A 526 8.81 40.82 -4.22
N GLY A 527 7.60 40.31 -4.05
CA GLY A 527 6.98 40.17 -2.74
C GLY A 527 7.77 39.21 -1.84
N PRO A 528 8.04 39.57 -0.57
CA PRO A 528 8.77 38.69 0.34
C PRO A 528 8.03 37.36 0.58
N TYR A 529 6.69 37.36 0.59
CA TYR A 529 5.91 36.14 0.80
C TYR A 529 5.76 35.29 -0.45
N TYR A 530 5.90 35.87 -1.66
CA TYR A 530 6.12 35.06 -2.87
C TYR A 530 7.40 34.22 -2.71
N THR A 531 8.48 34.85 -2.27
CA THR A 531 9.77 34.17 -2.05
C THR A 531 9.67 33.11 -0.97
N GLU A 532 8.96 33.39 0.13
CA GLU A 532 8.73 32.40 1.19
C GLU A 532 7.91 31.19 0.72
N ILE A 533 6.91 31.37 -0.16
CA ILE A 533 6.18 30.24 -0.76
C ILE A 533 7.15 29.31 -1.48
N VAL A 534 7.95 29.86 -2.40
CA VAL A 534 8.89 29.05 -3.22
C VAL A 534 9.93 28.37 -2.33
N LYS A 535 10.54 29.12 -1.39
CA LYS A 535 11.58 28.63 -0.51
C LYS A 535 11.07 27.49 0.38
N ARG A 536 9.99 27.71 1.12
CA ARG A 536 9.47 26.72 2.07
C ARG A 536 8.90 25.49 1.39
N SER A 537 8.25 25.64 0.22
CA SER A 537 7.86 24.49 -0.59
C SER A 537 9.06 23.61 -0.90
N LYS A 538 10.17 24.18 -1.38
CA LYS A 538 11.39 23.42 -1.69
C LYS A 538 12.03 22.80 -0.44
N GLU A 539 12.04 23.51 0.69
CA GLU A 539 12.60 23.01 1.95
C GLU A 539 11.83 21.80 2.49
N VAL A 540 10.49 21.87 2.53
CA VAL A 540 9.64 20.76 2.99
C VAL A 540 9.80 19.55 2.07
N LEU A 541 9.73 19.79 0.75
CA LEU A 541 9.83 18.74 -0.26
C LEU A 541 11.22 18.08 -0.28
N GLY A 542 12.29 18.86 -0.10
CA GLY A 542 13.67 18.36 -0.01
C GLY A 542 13.96 17.59 1.27
N ASN A 543 13.17 17.79 2.34
CA ASN A 543 13.34 17.14 3.63
C ASN A 543 12.16 16.21 3.98
N LEU A 544 11.39 15.73 3.00
CA LEU A 544 10.14 15.00 3.21
C LEU A 544 10.24 13.88 4.25
N GLY A 545 11.23 12.97 4.12
CA GLY A 545 11.42 11.85 5.05
C GLY A 545 11.89 12.26 6.45
N LYS A 546 12.49 13.45 6.60
CA LYS A 546 12.88 14.01 7.90
C LYS A 546 11.72 14.72 8.58
N GLU A 547 10.91 15.44 7.81
CA GLU A 547 9.69 16.10 8.27
C GLU A 547 8.61 15.07 8.63
N PHE A 548 8.51 14.00 7.84
CA PHE A 548 7.52 12.94 7.96
C PHE A 548 8.19 11.56 7.80
N PRO A 549 8.67 10.95 8.90
CA PRO A 549 9.32 9.63 8.87
C PRO A 549 8.45 8.53 8.24
N GLU A 550 7.12 8.61 8.37
CA GLU A 550 6.17 7.68 7.72
C GLU A 550 6.19 7.75 6.19
N LEU A 551 6.68 8.86 5.62
CA LEU A 551 6.81 9.08 4.18
C LEU A 551 8.26 8.87 3.70
N ALA A 552 9.17 8.44 4.57
CA ALA A 552 10.56 8.20 4.22
C ALA A 552 10.71 7.12 3.13
N GLY A 553 11.69 7.31 2.24
CA GLY A 553 11.91 6.42 1.10
C GLY A 553 10.94 6.62 -0.07
N ARG A 554 9.92 7.49 0.06
CA ARG A 554 9.06 7.92 -1.04
C ARG A 554 9.64 9.14 -1.75
N GLY A 555 9.44 9.20 -3.07
CA GLY A 555 9.50 10.47 -3.80
C GLY A 555 8.22 11.30 -3.58
N TYR A 556 8.10 12.42 -4.27
CA TYR A 556 6.87 13.22 -4.29
C TYR A 556 6.50 13.64 -5.71
N GLU A 557 5.22 13.93 -5.89
CA GLU A 557 4.66 14.62 -7.05
C GLU A 557 3.97 15.88 -6.56
N LEU A 558 4.42 17.05 -7.03
CA LEU A 558 3.73 18.30 -6.78
C LEU A 558 2.48 18.37 -7.67
N ALA A 559 1.33 18.01 -7.10
CA ALA A 559 0.11 17.68 -7.82
C ALA A 559 -0.82 18.88 -8.06
N GLY A 560 -0.74 19.93 -7.22
CA GLY A 560 -1.57 21.11 -7.42
C GLY A 560 -1.34 22.25 -6.42
N PHE A 561 -1.96 23.39 -6.71
CA PHE A 561 -1.88 24.61 -5.92
C PHE A 561 -3.27 25.21 -5.66
N GLY A 562 -3.67 25.31 -4.40
CA GLY A 562 -4.86 26.02 -3.96
C GLY A 562 -4.53 27.43 -3.48
N TRP A 563 -5.20 28.43 -4.04
CA TRP A 563 -5.03 29.85 -3.72
C TRP A 563 -6.32 30.44 -3.15
N HIS A 564 -6.24 31.07 -1.97
CA HIS A 564 -7.37 31.79 -1.38
C HIS A 564 -6.89 33.10 -0.71
N GLN A 565 -6.98 34.18 -1.47
CA GLN A 565 -6.51 35.50 -1.08
C GLN A 565 -7.25 36.58 -1.87
N GLY A 566 -7.35 37.79 -1.31
CA GLY A 566 -7.83 38.95 -2.08
C GLY A 566 -8.34 40.12 -1.26
N TRP A 567 -8.68 39.93 0.02
CA TRP A 567 -9.28 40.98 0.84
C TRP A 567 -8.40 42.25 0.91
N ASN A 568 -7.08 42.09 1.04
CA ASN A 568 -6.18 43.24 1.14
C ASN A 568 -6.01 43.98 -0.21
N ASP A 569 -6.19 43.29 -1.33
CA ASP A 569 -6.24 43.91 -2.67
C ASP A 569 -7.60 44.56 -2.93
N ARG A 570 -8.69 44.03 -2.37
CA ARG A 570 -10.02 44.67 -2.41
C ARG A 570 -10.00 46.07 -1.81
N VAL A 571 -9.30 46.27 -0.69
CA VAL A 571 -9.34 47.53 0.07
C VAL A 571 -8.37 48.59 -0.47
N ASN A 572 -7.54 48.28 -1.47
CA ASN A 572 -6.65 49.21 -2.15
C ASN A 572 -6.98 49.26 -3.65
N GLN A 573 -7.36 50.43 -4.18
CA GLN A 573 -7.79 50.55 -5.57
C GLN A 573 -6.70 50.13 -6.57
N ALA A 574 -5.46 50.56 -6.37
CA ALA A 574 -4.36 50.22 -7.27
C ALA A 574 -4.09 48.71 -7.30
N PHE A 575 -4.17 48.04 -6.15
CA PHE A 575 -4.00 46.59 -6.09
C PHE A 575 -5.18 45.83 -6.71
N ASN A 576 -6.39 46.35 -6.56
CA ASN A 576 -7.59 45.83 -7.21
C ASN A 576 -7.44 45.83 -8.74
N ASP A 577 -7.01 46.97 -9.29
CA ASP A 577 -6.89 47.21 -10.73
C ASP A 577 -5.82 46.30 -11.36
N GLU A 578 -4.77 45.95 -10.62
CA GLU A 578 -3.70 45.07 -11.09
C GLU A 578 -3.96 43.57 -10.85
N TYR A 579 -5.03 43.19 -10.12
CA TYR A 579 -5.15 41.84 -9.56
C TYR A 579 -5.14 40.73 -10.61
N GLU A 580 -5.90 40.88 -11.70
CA GLU A 580 -5.98 39.88 -12.78
C GLU A 580 -4.58 39.61 -13.38
N LYS A 581 -3.88 40.69 -13.75
CA LYS A 581 -2.53 40.63 -14.30
C LYS A 581 -1.56 39.97 -13.32
N ASN A 582 -1.59 40.40 -12.06
CA ASN A 582 -0.72 39.87 -11.02
C ASN A 582 -1.02 38.40 -10.73
N MET A 583 -2.28 37.98 -10.75
CA MET A 583 -2.66 36.58 -10.53
C MET A 583 -2.19 35.67 -11.67
N ALA A 584 -2.36 36.12 -12.92
CA ALA A 584 -1.86 35.37 -14.08
C ALA A 584 -0.33 35.23 -14.05
N ASN A 585 0.39 36.30 -13.68
CA ASN A 585 1.83 36.28 -13.47
C ASN A 585 2.26 35.35 -12.33
N PHE A 586 1.52 35.38 -11.22
CA PHE A 586 1.78 34.52 -10.06
C PHE A 586 1.69 33.03 -10.43
N VAL A 587 0.65 32.63 -11.17
CA VAL A 587 0.52 31.25 -11.68
C VAL A 587 1.73 30.85 -12.54
N ARG A 588 2.16 31.72 -13.46
CA ARG A 588 3.30 31.43 -14.35
C ARG A 588 4.61 31.32 -13.58
N ASP A 589 4.87 32.25 -12.66
CA ASP A 589 6.13 32.30 -11.93
C ASP A 589 6.23 31.18 -10.89
N ILE A 590 5.15 30.82 -10.19
CA ILE A 590 5.15 29.64 -9.31
C ILE A 590 5.44 28.35 -10.09
N ARG A 591 4.82 28.17 -11.26
CA ARG A 591 5.10 27.01 -12.13
C ARG A 591 6.57 26.94 -12.53
N LYS A 592 7.13 28.08 -12.92
CA LYS A 592 8.54 28.20 -13.30
C LYS A 592 9.46 27.89 -12.11
N ASP A 593 9.24 28.54 -10.98
CA ASP A 593 10.15 28.50 -9.84
C ASP A 593 10.07 27.18 -9.07
N LEU A 594 8.92 26.50 -9.10
CA LEU A 594 8.76 25.13 -8.58
C LEU A 594 9.07 24.04 -9.62
N GLY A 595 9.32 24.42 -10.88
CA GLY A 595 9.73 23.48 -11.94
C GLY A 595 8.61 22.61 -12.51
N VAL A 596 7.34 22.99 -12.37
CA VAL A 596 6.18 22.21 -12.85
C VAL A 596 5.36 23.01 -13.85
N LYS A 597 5.65 22.83 -15.14
CA LYS A 597 5.11 23.64 -16.26
C LYS A 597 3.58 23.71 -16.32
N HIS A 598 2.88 22.64 -15.95
CA HIS A 598 1.42 22.53 -16.02
C HIS A 598 0.80 22.23 -14.65
N LEU A 599 1.37 22.79 -13.57
CA LEU A 599 0.82 22.62 -12.23
C LEU A 599 -0.64 23.09 -12.21
N PRO A 600 -1.60 22.24 -11.81
CA PRO A 600 -3.00 22.65 -11.63
C PRO A 600 -3.14 23.74 -10.56
N PHE A 601 -3.95 24.76 -10.83
CA PHE A 601 -4.29 25.81 -9.87
C PHE A 601 -5.79 25.88 -9.61
N VAL A 602 -6.16 26.11 -8.36
CA VAL A 602 -7.53 26.46 -7.98
C VAL A 602 -7.53 27.78 -7.25
N ILE A 603 -8.25 28.76 -7.79
CA ILE A 603 -8.44 30.10 -7.23
C ILE A 603 -9.81 30.14 -6.57
N ALA A 604 -9.86 30.33 -5.25
CA ALA A 604 -11.10 30.55 -4.53
C ALA A 604 -11.48 32.03 -4.51
N GLU A 605 -12.72 32.31 -4.86
CA GLU A 605 -13.32 33.64 -4.84
C GLU A 605 -13.24 34.26 -3.44
N THR A 606 -12.96 35.57 -3.37
CA THR A 606 -13.10 36.39 -2.17
C THR A 606 -14.57 36.82 -1.97
N GLY A 607 -15.47 35.84 -1.93
CA GLY A 607 -16.93 36.02 -1.89
C GLY A 607 -17.52 36.33 -0.51
N MET A 608 -16.68 36.76 0.45
CA MET A 608 -17.14 37.12 1.79
C MET A 608 -18.10 38.30 1.70
N SER A 609 -19.18 38.27 2.47
CA SER A 609 -20.42 39.08 2.36
C SER A 609 -21.51 38.52 1.45
N GLY A 610 -21.28 37.37 0.80
CA GLY A 610 -22.33 36.57 0.16
C GLY A 610 -22.87 37.14 -1.16
N PRO A 611 -24.00 36.59 -1.65
CA PRO A 611 -24.57 36.93 -2.96
C PRO A 611 -25.01 38.39 -3.10
N GLU A 612 -25.33 39.05 -1.98
CA GLU A 612 -25.85 40.42 -1.92
C GLU A 612 -24.75 41.51 -1.88
N GLU A 613 -23.47 41.13 -2.05
CA GLU A 613 -22.36 42.09 -2.10
C GLU A 613 -22.53 43.09 -3.26
N LYS A 614 -22.43 44.38 -2.94
CA LYS A 614 -22.62 45.50 -3.88
C LYS A 614 -21.43 46.43 -3.96
N HIS A 615 -20.43 46.26 -3.09
CA HIS A 615 -19.27 47.15 -3.07
C HIS A 615 -18.49 47.01 -4.39
N PRO A 616 -18.26 48.11 -5.14
CA PRO A 616 -17.70 48.04 -6.50
C PRO A 616 -16.33 47.36 -6.54
N ARG A 617 -15.43 47.68 -5.60
CA ARG A 617 -14.12 46.99 -5.49
C ARG A 617 -14.20 45.49 -5.17
N ALA A 618 -15.24 45.06 -4.45
CA ALA A 618 -15.41 43.63 -4.15
C ALA A 618 -15.82 42.87 -5.41
N LEU A 619 -16.82 43.40 -6.12
CA LEU A 619 -17.28 42.87 -7.41
C LEU A 619 -16.17 42.88 -8.46
N SER A 620 -15.41 43.97 -8.53
CA SER A 620 -14.24 44.11 -9.42
C SER A 620 -13.18 43.05 -9.13
N LEU A 621 -12.82 42.84 -7.86
CA LEU A 621 -11.84 41.82 -7.47
C LEU A 621 -12.31 40.40 -7.79
N MET A 622 -13.56 40.06 -7.46
CA MET A 622 -14.11 38.73 -7.74
C MET A 622 -14.13 38.46 -9.25
N LYS A 623 -14.46 39.48 -10.06
CA LYS A 623 -14.37 39.39 -11.52
C LYS A 623 -12.93 39.18 -11.98
N ALA A 624 -11.95 39.90 -11.42
CA ALA A 624 -10.53 39.72 -11.73
C ALA A 624 -10.02 38.32 -11.36
N GLN A 625 -10.48 37.74 -10.25
CA GLN A 625 -10.16 36.36 -9.85
C GLN A 625 -10.69 35.33 -10.85
N ALA A 626 -11.93 35.50 -11.32
CA ALA A 626 -12.50 34.64 -12.35
C ALA A 626 -11.77 34.80 -13.69
N ALA A 627 -11.57 36.05 -14.14
CA ALA A 627 -10.90 36.35 -15.40
C ALA A 627 -9.48 35.79 -15.46
N ALA A 628 -8.74 35.84 -14.34
CA ALA A 628 -7.41 35.24 -14.24
C ALA A 628 -7.41 33.74 -14.58
N ALA A 629 -8.46 32.98 -14.22
CA ALA A 629 -8.58 31.55 -14.55
C ALA A 629 -9.03 31.29 -16.01
N GLU A 630 -9.65 32.28 -16.66
CA GLU A 630 -10.22 32.16 -18.01
C GLU A 630 -9.22 32.43 -19.15
N HIS A 631 -8.01 32.89 -18.81
CA HIS A 631 -6.89 33.04 -19.74
C HIS A 631 -6.74 31.80 -20.65
N PRO A 632 -6.60 31.96 -21.98
CA PRO A 632 -6.58 30.84 -22.92
C PRO A 632 -5.56 29.74 -22.58
N GLU A 633 -4.37 30.13 -22.12
CA GLU A 633 -3.28 29.23 -21.72
C GLU A 633 -3.57 28.43 -20.43
N PHE A 634 -4.60 28.79 -19.69
CA PHE A 634 -4.97 28.18 -18.41
C PHE A 634 -6.20 27.26 -18.49
N ARG A 635 -6.87 27.22 -19.64
CA ARG A 635 -8.04 26.35 -19.85
C ARG A 635 -7.71 24.88 -19.57
N GLY A 636 -8.50 24.28 -18.68
CA GLY A 636 -8.31 22.88 -18.25
C GLY A 636 -7.15 22.67 -17.25
N ASN A 637 -6.48 23.73 -16.80
CA ASN A 637 -5.37 23.63 -15.83
C ASN A 637 -5.43 24.68 -14.71
N VAL A 638 -6.27 25.70 -14.81
CA VAL A 638 -6.63 26.61 -13.72
C VAL A 638 -8.15 26.63 -13.59
N ALA A 639 -8.66 26.54 -12.37
CA ALA A 639 -10.08 26.63 -12.07
C ALA A 639 -10.37 27.77 -11.09
N PHE A 640 -11.49 28.43 -11.29
CA PHE A 640 -12.07 29.37 -10.34
C PHE A 640 -13.20 28.68 -9.57
N VAL A 641 -13.26 28.90 -8.26
CA VAL A 641 -14.33 28.41 -7.38
C VAL A 641 -15.05 29.61 -6.79
N GLY A 642 -16.30 29.81 -7.22
CA GLY A 642 -17.20 30.79 -6.59
C GLY A 642 -17.56 30.37 -5.17
N THR A 643 -17.41 31.29 -4.21
CA THR A 643 -17.57 31.02 -2.78
C THR A 643 -18.73 31.79 -2.15
N LYS A 644 -19.35 32.75 -2.85
CA LYS A 644 -20.51 33.51 -2.33
C LYS A 644 -21.63 32.63 -1.78
N ALA A 645 -21.89 31.47 -2.40
CA ALA A 645 -22.93 30.52 -1.96
C ALA A 645 -22.62 29.83 -0.62
N PHE A 646 -21.37 29.89 -0.15
CA PHE A 646 -20.94 29.32 1.12
C PHE A 646 -21.04 30.32 2.28
N TRP A 647 -21.45 31.55 2.01
CA TRP A 647 -21.72 32.55 3.04
C TRP A 647 -22.76 32.05 4.05
N ARG A 648 -22.53 32.39 5.32
CA ARG A 648 -23.46 32.15 6.43
C ARG A 648 -23.60 33.45 7.19
N ASP A 649 -24.84 33.88 7.40
CA ASP A 649 -25.12 35.14 8.07
C ASP A 649 -24.66 35.14 9.52
N ALA A 650 -24.47 36.36 10.06
CA ALA A 650 -24.03 36.55 11.44
C ALA A 650 -24.96 35.88 12.46
N ALA A 651 -26.27 35.77 12.15
CA ALA A 651 -27.27 35.16 13.02
C ALA A 651 -27.07 33.64 13.26
N VAL A 652 -26.32 32.98 12.38
CA VAL A 652 -26.06 31.53 12.42
C VAL A 652 -24.56 31.20 12.50
N SER A 653 -23.75 32.19 12.86
CA SER A 653 -22.28 32.08 12.85
C SER A 653 -21.67 32.53 14.18
N PRO A 654 -20.43 32.14 14.53
CA PRO A 654 -19.85 32.49 15.83
C PRO A 654 -19.53 33.98 16.03
N THR A 655 -19.42 34.75 14.93
CA THR A 655 -19.20 36.20 14.96
C THR A 655 -19.97 36.90 13.83
N GLY A 656 -19.87 38.24 13.75
CA GLY A 656 -20.43 39.06 12.66
C GLY A 656 -19.36 39.85 11.90
N GLN A 657 -18.12 39.37 11.86
CA GLN A 657 -16.98 40.12 11.30
C GLN A 657 -17.03 40.29 9.77
N ALA A 658 -17.76 39.44 9.06
CA ALA A 658 -17.81 39.33 7.60
C ALA A 658 -16.50 38.99 6.89
N TYR A 659 -15.40 39.74 7.08
CA TYR A 659 -14.13 39.55 6.38
C TYR A 659 -13.44 38.19 6.64
N HIS A 660 -13.80 37.53 7.73
CA HIS A 660 -13.41 36.14 8.04
C HIS A 660 -14.58 35.15 7.95
N TRP A 661 -15.55 35.41 7.07
CA TRP A 661 -16.73 34.56 6.88
C TRP A 661 -17.51 34.34 8.17
N ASN A 662 -17.64 35.39 8.99
CA ASN A 662 -18.26 35.33 10.31
C ASN A 662 -17.68 34.23 11.22
N THR A 663 -16.43 33.82 10.97
CA THR A 663 -15.73 32.72 11.65
C THR A 663 -16.50 31.39 11.60
N ASN A 664 -17.33 31.19 10.57
CA ASN A 664 -18.19 30.03 10.41
C ASN A 664 -17.42 28.84 9.84
N ALA A 665 -17.32 27.74 10.61
CA ALA A 665 -16.60 26.54 10.22
C ALA A 665 -17.20 25.83 8.99
N GLU A 666 -18.53 25.90 8.83
CA GLU A 666 -19.22 25.32 7.68
C GLU A 666 -18.68 25.95 6.39
N THR A 667 -18.59 27.27 6.36
CA THR A 667 -18.09 28.01 5.20
C THR A 667 -16.66 27.61 4.83
N TYR A 668 -15.75 27.54 5.80
CA TYR A 668 -14.37 27.12 5.53
C TYR A 668 -14.30 25.69 4.98
N TYR A 669 -15.06 24.76 5.56
CA TYR A 669 -15.13 23.39 5.07
C TYR A 669 -15.65 23.33 3.63
N LEU A 670 -16.73 24.06 3.32
CA LEU A 670 -17.34 24.06 1.98
C LEU A 670 -16.43 24.69 0.92
N ILE A 671 -15.70 25.75 1.27
CA ILE A 671 -14.66 26.31 0.39
C ILE A 671 -13.60 25.26 0.11
N GLY A 672 -13.11 24.57 1.16
CA GLY A 672 -12.15 23.48 1.04
C GLY A 672 -12.62 22.34 0.14
N ASP A 673 -13.83 21.82 0.39
CA ASP A 673 -14.45 20.76 -0.40
C ASP A 673 -14.56 21.16 -1.88
N ALA A 674 -15.08 22.36 -2.16
CA ALA A 674 -15.23 22.85 -3.53
C ALA A 674 -13.88 23.03 -4.24
N MET A 675 -12.87 23.55 -3.53
CA MET A 675 -11.50 23.63 -4.04
C MET A 675 -10.91 22.26 -4.33
N GLY A 676 -11.08 21.29 -3.42
CA GLY A 676 -10.62 19.92 -3.57
C GLY A 676 -11.25 19.25 -4.79
N ARG A 677 -12.57 19.40 -4.99
CA ARG A 677 -13.28 18.84 -6.15
C ARG A 677 -12.86 19.48 -7.46
N ALA A 678 -12.59 20.79 -7.45
CA ALA A 678 -12.03 21.46 -8.62
C ALA A 678 -10.62 20.93 -8.93
N MET A 679 -9.79 20.77 -7.90
CA MET A 679 -8.43 20.25 -8.04
C MET A 679 -8.41 18.84 -8.61
N THR A 680 -9.20 17.91 -8.06
CA THR A 680 -9.25 16.52 -8.53
C THR A 680 -9.71 16.42 -9.99
N ARG A 681 -10.63 17.29 -10.43
CA ARG A 681 -11.01 17.38 -11.85
C ARG A 681 -9.88 17.86 -12.75
N LEU A 682 -9.06 18.82 -12.30
CA LEU A 682 -7.90 19.30 -13.07
C LEU A 682 -6.78 18.26 -13.15
N CYS A 683 -6.62 17.45 -12.10
CA CYS A 683 -5.61 16.39 -12.04
C CYS A 683 -6.03 15.10 -12.77
N ALA A 684 -7.32 14.92 -13.05
CA ALA A 684 -7.81 13.75 -13.78
C ALA A 684 -7.28 13.75 -15.22
N PRO A 685 -6.92 12.59 -15.79
CA PRO A 685 -6.58 12.51 -17.20
C PRO A 685 -7.76 13.01 -18.05
N PRO A 686 -7.51 13.71 -19.17
CA PRO A 686 -8.58 14.19 -20.04
C PRO A 686 -9.43 13.00 -20.49
N ALA A 687 -10.75 13.11 -20.35
CA ALA A 687 -11.67 12.08 -20.79
C ALA A 687 -11.36 11.71 -22.24
N ALA A 688 -11.17 10.42 -22.52
CA ALA A 688 -11.01 9.92 -23.87
C ALA A 688 -12.22 10.38 -24.69
N LYS A 689 -11.96 11.21 -25.70
CA LYS A 689 -12.99 11.67 -26.64
C LYS A 689 -13.33 10.60 -27.65
#